data_AF-A0AAD5QAZ4-F1
#
_entry.id   AF-A0AAD5QAZ4-F1
#
_cell.length_a   1.000
_cell.length_b   1.000
_cell.length_c   1.000
_cell.angle_alpha   90.00
_cell.angle_beta   90.00
_cell.angle_gamma   90.00
#
_symmetry.space_group_name_H-M   'P 1'
#
loop_
_entity.id
_entity.type
_entity.pdbx_description
1 polymer ?
#
loop_
_entity_poly.entity_id
_entity_poly.type
_entity_poly.pdbx_seq_one_letter_code
_entity_poly.pdbx_strand_id
1 'polypeptide(L)'
;MVEGMDATVSLSLAGATSPNAATGAALTDAEAASMAAGASIISEMQAVMSHIPESIVLYRNELEKLLTACIKSQESEHRLVHRTKEILQEIQTSHEALLRDQEEENEAMMQKKKMRLELDALQQQIAASHQMEADKQQKLNDLRGTLALLQEELSKISMPGTGADIMLNEEQEMKIANMKKQRAETTHQLTEEMQAQWQKNVDLHKINVQMEQELHATEAQIQQAVRDATKTEKLIALAKEQLLDIEKKRSECENEKEKIKLELNELLNGAIEMEKKQNDLLQKKLDEMLREREVLNRMLVKANDRSQATFDLMKIKENTMKNLQNEISGLKSQVKRQRAQIQQLVGEREKYEKEATQATQKFMTSLEEAKLQDLQVASLQQKIVESESRLKQQQNLYEAVRTDRNLYSKQLIESQEEISEMKRKFKIMNHQIEQLKEEITSKDHALVKEHFDHHKVDKEKEILKNELLRIKKQIQSSEQIISNQELEITKLSKIIQEADEEKQRQLKEYSSVVHDRDALRQQLIQRNEELRVLYEKIKIQKSTLAKGHHQFQEKQKEIQSLQKRVQALSFEKEASSNQLQHEDSLKREMLKLEKELLEEKTKIRALSEELDHPLNVHRWRRLEGSDPKRFEMIRKLQALQKKLIKKYEETTIKDLLILEKEKLYVELKTILARQPGAEVAEQLAVYKETLKGKQNQMKQMEEELSMYKMQVKEYRREQELLEKERQQIRQEWLDQQLKAHSEGITPSNQTMHEVSGSPPELH
;
A
#
# COMPACT_ATOMS: atom_id res chain seq x y z
N MET A 1 -5.95 -20.41 60.56
CA MET A 1 -5.38 -20.11 59.23
C MET A 1 -6.57 -20.15 58.29
N VAL A 2 -7.14 -18.99 57.95
CA VAL A 2 -6.68 -18.09 56.88
C VAL A 2 -6.79 -18.80 55.53
N GLU A 3 -7.63 -18.39 54.58
CA GLU A 3 -8.82 -17.50 54.61
C GLU A 3 -9.55 -17.69 53.27
N GLY A 4 -10.86 -17.49 53.21
CA GLY A 4 -11.61 -17.65 51.96
C GLY A 4 -13.01 -17.08 52.10
N MET A 5 -13.28 -15.99 51.38
CA MET A 5 -14.53 -15.23 51.46
C MET A 5 -14.95 -14.74 50.07
N ASP A 6 -16.26 -14.70 49.82
CA ASP A 6 -16.84 -14.44 48.51
C ASP A 6 -16.65 -13.00 48.00
N ALA A 7 -16.54 -12.86 46.68
CA ALA A 7 -16.69 -11.60 45.97
C ALA A 7 -17.22 -11.81 44.54
N THR A 8 -18.48 -12.24 44.39
CA THR A 8 -19.16 -12.21 43.09
C THR A 8 -19.44 -10.77 42.66
N VAL A 9 -18.79 -10.29 41.60
CA VAL A 9 -19.07 -8.98 40.98
C VAL A 9 -19.55 -9.18 39.54
N SER A 10 -20.85 -9.02 39.32
CA SER A 10 -21.47 -8.91 38.00
C SER A 10 -21.27 -7.49 37.46
N LEU A 11 -20.46 -7.33 36.40
CA LEU A 11 -20.36 -6.06 35.69
C LEU A 11 -21.44 -5.99 34.59
N SER A 12 -22.47 -5.17 34.82
CA SER A 12 -23.52 -4.91 33.84
C SER A 12 -23.08 -3.89 32.79
N LEU A 13 -23.59 -4.02 31.55
CA LEU A 13 -23.43 -3.01 30.51
C LEU A 13 -23.92 -1.64 31.02
N ALA A 14 -23.07 -0.62 30.93
CA ALA A 14 -23.45 0.78 30.99
C ALA A 14 -23.15 1.39 29.62
N GLY A 15 -24.19 1.83 28.89
CA GLY A 15 -24.05 2.32 27.53
C GLY A 15 -23.36 3.68 27.48
N ALA A 16 -22.23 3.76 26.77
CA ALA A 16 -21.56 5.02 26.46
C ALA A 16 -22.29 5.73 25.30
N THR A 17 -23.31 6.53 25.61
CA THR A 17 -24.00 7.37 24.62
C THR A 17 -23.05 8.46 24.10
N SER A 18 -22.86 8.53 22.78
CA SER A 18 -21.91 9.45 22.15
C SER A 18 -22.27 10.93 22.41
N PRO A 19 -21.32 11.77 22.86
CA PRO A 19 -21.53 13.21 23.03
C PRO A 19 -21.41 14.01 21.71
N ASN A 20 -20.96 13.39 20.61
CA ASN A 20 -20.56 14.12 19.39
C ASN A 20 -21.73 14.57 18.47
N ALA A 21 -22.97 14.15 18.73
CA ALA A 21 -24.10 14.53 17.87
C ALA A 21 -24.58 15.98 18.10
N ALA A 22 -24.40 16.52 19.31
CA ALA A 22 -24.94 17.84 19.68
C ALA A 22 -24.06 19.01 19.23
N THR A 23 -22.75 18.80 19.10
CA THR A 23 -21.78 19.86 18.72
C THR A 23 -21.79 20.18 17.22
N GLY A 24 -22.13 19.23 16.36
CA GLY A 24 -22.17 19.44 14.90
C GLY A 24 -23.22 20.48 14.45
N ALA A 25 -24.44 20.41 15.00
CA ALA A 25 -25.53 21.30 14.63
C ALA A 25 -25.31 22.76 15.07
N ALA A 26 -24.62 22.97 16.20
CA ALA A 26 -24.35 24.32 16.73
C ALA A 26 -23.32 25.11 15.90
N LEU A 27 -22.45 24.42 15.14
CA LEU A 27 -21.47 25.05 14.25
C LEU A 27 -22.11 25.48 12.92
N THR A 28 -22.95 24.65 12.32
CA THR A 28 -23.54 24.92 11.00
C THR A 28 -24.43 26.17 10.97
N ASP A 29 -25.15 26.46 12.06
CA ASP A 29 -26.00 27.66 12.14
C ASP A 29 -25.16 28.95 12.28
N ALA A 30 -24.00 28.88 12.95
CA ALA A 30 -23.08 30.00 13.08
C ALA A 30 -22.34 30.30 11.75
N GLU A 31 -21.93 29.25 11.03
CA GLU A 31 -21.32 29.35 9.70
C GLU A 31 -22.29 29.98 8.67
N ALA A 32 -23.55 29.55 8.68
CA ALA A 32 -24.59 30.11 7.80
C ALA A 32 -24.85 31.60 8.10
N ALA A 33 -24.89 32.00 9.38
CA ALA A 33 -25.06 33.39 9.77
C ALA A 33 -23.89 34.29 9.33
N SER A 34 -22.65 33.80 9.42
CA SER A 34 -21.46 34.53 8.99
C SER A 34 -21.44 34.77 7.47
N MET A 35 -21.70 33.73 6.67
CA MET A 35 -21.75 33.86 5.21
C MET A 35 -22.88 34.77 4.72
N ALA A 36 -24.04 34.78 5.41
CA ALA A 36 -25.13 35.71 5.12
C ALA A 36 -24.75 37.17 5.44
N ALA A 37 -24.05 37.43 6.55
CA ALA A 37 -23.61 38.76 6.93
C ALA A 37 -22.63 39.39 5.93
N GLY A 38 -21.64 38.62 5.46
CA GLY A 38 -20.70 39.09 4.42
C GLY A 38 -21.41 39.46 3.12
N ALA A 39 -22.39 38.65 2.69
CA ALA A 39 -23.17 38.93 1.48
C ALA A 39 -24.01 40.22 1.59
N SER A 40 -24.55 40.54 2.77
CA SER A 40 -25.21 41.83 3.02
C SER A 40 -24.23 42.99 2.86
N ILE A 41 -23.05 42.91 3.47
CA ILE A 41 -22.02 43.97 3.42
C ILE A 41 -21.59 44.26 1.97
N ILE A 42 -21.38 43.22 1.14
CA ILE A 42 -21.05 43.41 -0.28
C ILE A 42 -22.19 44.10 -1.05
N SER A 43 -23.45 43.71 -0.78
CA SER A 43 -24.64 44.33 -1.39
C SER A 43 -24.81 45.80 -0.98
N GLU A 44 -24.59 46.11 0.30
CA GLU A 44 -24.64 47.47 0.85
C GLU A 44 -23.53 48.35 0.26
N MET A 45 -22.29 47.84 0.15
CA MET A 45 -21.19 48.54 -0.52
C MET A 45 -21.49 48.81 -2.00
N GLN A 46 -22.07 47.85 -2.73
CA GLN A 46 -22.50 48.04 -4.12
C GLN A 46 -23.58 49.12 -4.24
N ALA A 47 -24.59 49.10 -3.37
CA ALA A 47 -25.64 50.12 -3.33
C ALA A 47 -25.06 51.52 -3.06
N VAL A 48 -24.15 51.65 -2.09
CA VAL A 48 -23.46 52.92 -1.79
C VAL A 48 -22.69 53.45 -3.00
N MET A 49 -21.91 52.61 -3.70
CA MET A 49 -21.18 53.05 -4.91
C MET A 49 -22.13 53.56 -6.01
N SER A 50 -23.32 52.97 -6.15
CA SER A 50 -24.31 53.39 -7.16
C SER A 50 -24.89 54.80 -6.95
N HIS A 51 -24.63 55.42 -5.79
CA HIS A 51 -25.10 56.75 -5.43
C HIS A 51 -23.98 57.81 -5.34
N ILE A 52 -22.73 57.47 -5.69
CA ILE A 52 -21.60 58.41 -5.67
C ILE A 52 -21.58 59.24 -6.97
N PRO A 53 -21.60 60.59 -6.91
CA PRO A 53 -21.52 61.43 -8.10
C PRO A 53 -20.19 61.30 -8.86
N GLU A 54 -20.25 61.44 -10.19
CA GLU A 54 -19.08 61.37 -11.08
C GLU A 54 -18.02 62.46 -10.83
N SER A 55 -18.31 63.48 -10.03
CA SER A 55 -17.34 64.51 -9.62
C SER A 55 -16.23 64.01 -8.69
N ILE A 56 -16.35 62.79 -8.12
CA ILE A 56 -15.39 62.22 -7.15
C ILE A 56 -14.81 60.87 -7.63
N VAL A 57 -14.43 60.79 -8.92
CA VAL A 57 -13.92 59.58 -9.58
C VAL A 57 -12.82 58.85 -8.79
N LEU A 58 -11.87 59.57 -8.19
CA LEU A 58 -10.76 58.97 -7.45
C LEU A 58 -11.25 58.14 -6.24
N TYR A 59 -12.16 58.70 -5.44
CA TYR A 59 -12.72 58.02 -4.27
C TYR A 59 -13.59 56.82 -4.68
N ARG A 60 -14.35 56.94 -5.77
CA ARG A 60 -15.08 55.83 -6.37
C ARG A 60 -14.14 54.70 -6.79
N ASN A 61 -13.03 55.02 -7.48
CA ASN A 61 -12.05 54.03 -7.92
C ASN A 61 -11.33 53.33 -6.76
N GLU A 62 -11.23 53.95 -5.58
CA GLU A 62 -10.68 53.34 -4.37
C GLU A 62 -11.71 52.47 -3.64
N LEU A 63 -12.98 52.88 -3.62
CA LEU A 63 -14.08 52.02 -3.14
C LEU A 63 -14.29 50.79 -4.04
N GLU A 64 -14.19 50.92 -5.37
CA GLU A 64 -14.27 49.79 -6.31
C GLU A 64 -13.13 48.77 -6.07
N LYS A 65 -11.92 49.23 -5.72
CA LYS A 65 -10.81 48.35 -5.29
C LYS A 65 -11.10 47.65 -3.96
N LEU A 66 -11.60 48.39 -2.95
CA LEU A 66 -11.93 47.83 -1.63
C LEU A 66 -13.06 46.81 -1.71
N LEU A 67 -14.10 47.07 -2.51
CA LEU A 67 -15.16 46.12 -2.82
C LEU A 67 -14.61 44.87 -3.51
N THR A 68 -13.73 45.04 -4.51
CA THR A 68 -13.08 43.90 -5.20
C THR A 68 -12.22 43.06 -4.25
N ALA A 69 -11.56 43.69 -3.27
CA ALA A 69 -10.83 42.98 -2.22
C ALA A 69 -11.77 42.23 -1.25
N CYS A 70 -12.89 42.86 -0.86
CA CYS A 70 -13.92 42.26 0.00
C CYS A 70 -14.54 41.01 -0.65
N ILE A 71 -14.94 41.10 -1.93
CA ILE A 71 -15.44 39.96 -2.72
C ILE A 71 -14.44 38.81 -2.71
N LYS A 72 -13.17 39.08 -3.05
CA LYS A 72 -12.11 38.04 -3.06
C LYS A 72 -11.84 37.45 -1.68
N SER A 73 -11.99 38.24 -0.62
CA SER A 73 -11.89 37.77 0.77
C SER A 73 -13.02 36.77 1.07
N GLN A 74 -14.28 37.14 0.83
CA GLN A 74 -15.42 36.27 1.10
C GLN A 74 -15.42 35.01 0.22
N GLU A 75 -14.98 35.09 -1.04
CA GLU A 75 -14.74 33.88 -1.84
C GLU A 75 -13.66 32.96 -1.21
N SER A 76 -12.59 33.53 -0.63
CA SER A 76 -11.54 32.73 0.01
C SER A 76 -12.02 32.08 1.31
N GLU A 77 -12.85 32.78 2.07
CA GLU A 77 -13.54 32.27 3.25
C GLU A 77 -14.52 31.14 2.89
N HIS A 78 -15.35 31.32 1.86
CA HIS A 78 -16.25 30.26 1.38
C HIS A 78 -15.48 29.04 0.84
N ARG A 79 -14.31 29.21 0.22
CA ARG A 79 -13.42 28.10 -0.17
C ARG A 79 -12.83 27.38 1.04
N LEU A 80 -12.45 28.11 2.09
CA LEU A 80 -11.98 27.53 3.36
C LEU A 80 -13.07 26.74 4.08
N VAL A 81 -14.27 27.31 4.23
CA VAL A 81 -15.44 26.66 4.85
C VAL A 81 -15.83 25.37 4.11
N HIS A 82 -15.80 25.40 2.77
CA HIS A 82 -16.06 24.20 1.97
C HIS A 82 -14.98 23.12 2.24
N ARG A 83 -13.70 23.48 2.29
CA ARG A 83 -12.62 22.51 2.53
C ARG A 83 -12.61 21.99 3.97
N THR A 84 -12.98 22.77 4.98
CA THR A 84 -13.17 22.25 6.35
C THR A 84 -14.36 21.30 6.43
N LYS A 85 -15.44 21.55 5.68
CA LYS A 85 -16.59 20.62 5.59
C LYS A 85 -16.22 19.30 4.91
N GLU A 86 -15.45 19.34 3.82
CA GLU A 86 -14.87 18.15 3.19
C GLU A 86 -14.00 17.37 4.17
N ILE A 87 -13.07 18.02 4.88
CA ILE A 87 -12.18 17.38 5.86
C ILE A 87 -12.97 16.76 7.04
N LEU A 88 -14.03 17.43 7.53
CA LEU A 88 -14.90 16.85 8.56
C LEU A 88 -15.65 15.60 8.07
N GLN A 89 -16.04 15.57 6.79
CA GLN A 89 -16.68 14.39 6.18
C GLN A 89 -15.67 13.26 5.89
N GLU A 90 -14.44 13.58 5.49
CA GLU A 90 -13.31 12.64 5.40
C GLU A 90 -13.01 12.02 6.79
N ILE A 91 -13.01 12.82 7.87
CA ILE A 91 -12.83 12.36 9.25
C ILE A 91 -14.01 11.48 9.72
N GLN A 92 -15.26 11.88 9.45
CA GLN A 92 -16.44 11.08 9.84
C GLN A 92 -16.44 9.71 9.14
N THR A 93 -16.22 9.68 7.83
CA THR A 93 -16.18 8.41 7.07
C THR A 93 -15.00 7.52 7.48
N SER A 94 -13.84 8.10 7.80
CA SER A 94 -12.71 7.36 8.40
C SER A 94 -13.02 6.82 9.80
N HIS A 95 -13.82 7.52 10.61
CA HIS A 95 -14.22 7.08 11.95
C HIS A 95 -15.26 5.96 11.89
N GLU A 96 -16.23 6.04 10.97
CA GLU A 96 -17.20 4.97 10.71
C GLU A 96 -16.58 3.71 10.12
N ALA A 97 -15.46 3.82 9.40
CA ALA A 97 -14.66 2.68 8.97
C ALA A 97 -13.96 2.02 10.17
N LEU A 98 -13.26 2.80 11.00
CA LEU A 98 -12.57 2.33 12.20
C LEU A 98 -13.52 1.62 13.19
N LEU A 99 -14.75 2.12 13.34
CA LEU A 99 -15.77 1.48 14.17
C LEU A 99 -16.22 0.12 13.61
N ARG A 100 -16.38 0.01 12.29
CA ARG A 100 -16.69 -1.27 11.62
C ARG A 100 -15.55 -2.28 11.75
N ASP A 101 -14.31 -1.83 11.55
CA ASP A 101 -13.12 -2.68 11.77
C ASP A 101 -13.07 -3.22 13.22
N GLN A 102 -13.44 -2.39 14.21
CA GLN A 102 -13.56 -2.83 15.61
C GLN A 102 -14.75 -3.77 15.84
N GLU A 103 -15.90 -3.58 15.18
CA GLU A 103 -17.04 -4.50 15.29
C GLU A 103 -16.68 -5.88 14.68
N GLU A 104 -16.06 -5.91 13.49
CA GLU A 104 -15.58 -7.14 12.85
C GLU A 104 -14.50 -7.85 13.69
N GLU A 105 -13.55 -7.13 14.29
CA GLU A 105 -12.54 -7.73 15.17
C GLU A 105 -13.17 -8.33 16.45
N ASN A 106 -14.18 -7.67 17.02
CA ASN A 106 -14.93 -8.18 18.18
C ASN A 106 -15.78 -9.41 17.82
N GLU A 107 -16.45 -9.43 16.67
CA GLU A 107 -17.17 -10.61 16.19
C GLU A 107 -16.21 -11.79 15.94
N ALA A 108 -15.07 -11.54 15.28
CA ALA A 108 -14.04 -12.55 15.06
C ALA A 108 -13.48 -13.08 16.40
N MET A 109 -13.29 -12.22 17.41
CA MET A 109 -12.89 -12.63 18.75
C MET A 109 -13.94 -13.52 19.42
N MET A 110 -15.23 -13.18 19.28
CA MET A 110 -16.34 -13.95 19.82
C MET A 110 -16.50 -15.32 19.13
N GLN A 111 -16.39 -15.38 17.80
CA GLN A 111 -16.38 -16.64 17.05
C GLN A 111 -15.20 -17.52 17.45
N LYS A 112 -13.99 -16.95 17.55
CA LYS A 112 -12.77 -17.64 18.01
C LYS A 112 -12.91 -18.18 19.44
N LYS A 113 -13.57 -17.43 20.33
CA LYS A 113 -13.88 -17.86 21.70
C LYS A 113 -14.90 -19.00 21.73
N LYS A 114 -15.93 -18.96 20.88
CA LYS A 114 -16.91 -20.03 20.72
C LYS A 114 -16.28 -21.32 20.18
N MET A 115 -15.54 -21.24 19.06
CA MET A 115 -14.84 -22.41 18.49
C MET A 115 -13.83 -23.03 19.47
N ARG A 116 -13.21 -22.22 20.34
CA ARG A 116 -12.32 -22.73 21.39
C ARG A 116 -13.07 -23.56 22.43
N LEU A 117 -14.22 -23.09 22.90
CA LEU A 117 -15.08 -23.85 23.83
C LEU A 117 -15.62 -25.15 23.19
N GLU A 118 -15.93 -25.12 21.90
CA GLU A 118 -16.34 -26.31 21.14
C GLU A 118 -15.19 -27.31 20.98
N LEU A 119 -13.95 -26.84 20.75
CA LEU A 119 -12.74 -27.67 20.74
C LEU A 119 -12.43 -28.26 22.13
N ASP A 120 -12.50 -27.46 23.19
CA ASP A 120 -12.24 -27.91 24.56
C ASP A 120 -13.27 -28.97 24.98
N ALA A 121 -14.55 -28.82 24.59
CA ALA A 121 -15.60 -29.81 24.80
C ALA A 121 -15.36 -31.11 24.01
N LEU A 122 -14.95 -31.03 22.74
CA LEU A 122 -14.57 -32.20 21.94
C LEU A 122 -13.34 -32.92 22.53
N GLN A 123 -12.36 -32.18 23.04
CA GLN A 123 -11.21 -32.78 23.73
C GLN A 123 -11.60 -33.49 25.03
N GLN A 124 -12.53 -32.93 25.82
CA GLN A 124 -13.09 -33.62 26.98
C GLN A 124 -13.87 -34.89 26.58
N GLN A 125 -14.63 -34.85 25.48
CA GLN A 125 -15.36 -36.01 24.96
C GLN A 125 -14.42 -37.12 24.46
N ILE A 126 -13.32 -36.76 23.77
CA ILE A 126 -12.27 -37.70 23.35
C ILE A 126 -11.55 -38.29 24.56
N ALA A 127 -11.21 -37.48 25.56
CA ALA A 127 -10.59 -37.94 26.81
C ALA A 127 -11.51 -38.92 27.56
N ALA A 128 -12.81 -38.63 27.67
CA ALA A 128 -13.80 -39.53 28.26
C ALA A 128 -13.94 -40.84 27.47
N SER A 129 -13.87 -40.79 26.13
CA SER A 129 -13.86 -41.98 25.28
C SER A 129 -12.63 -42.85 25.53
N HIS A 130 -11.42 -42.27 25.56
CA HIS A 130 -10.21 -43.01 25.86
C HIS A 130 -10.16 -43.53 27.30
N GLN A 131 -10.77 -42.83 28.28
CA GLN A 131 -10.93 -43.35 29.63
C GLN A 131 -11.83 -44.60 29.65
N MET A 132 -12.98 -44.56 28.97
CA MET A 132 -13.85 -45.74 28.81
C MET A 132 -13.18 -46.88 28.02
N GLU A 133 -12.27 -46.55 27.12
CA GLU A 133 -11.50 -47.52 26.32
C GLU A 133 -10.40 -48.18 27.18
N ALA A 134 -9.70 -47.42 28.02
CA ALA A 134 -8.78 -47.93 29.04
C ALA A 134 -9.50 -48.83 30.06
N ASP A 135 -10.67 -48.42 30.57
CA ASP A 135 -11.50 -49.24 31.48
C ASP A 135 -11.94 -50.57 30.85
N LYS A 136 -12.20 -50.58 29.53
CA LYS A 136 -12.48 -51.81 28.77
C LYS A 136 -11.22 -52.66 28.61
N GLN A 137 -10.09 -52.04 28.27
CA GLN A 137 -8.79 -52.70 28.12
C GLN A 137 -8.37 -53.40 29.44
N GLN A 138 -8.59 -52.73 30.57
CA GLN A 138 -8.31 -53.27 31.90
C GLN A 138 -9.20 -54.48 32.21
N LYS A 139 -10.52 -54.38 32.00
CA LYS A 139 -11.44 -55.53 32.14
C LYS A 139 -11.12 -56.70 31.20
N LEU A 140 -10.59 -56.42 30.01
CA LEU A 140 -10.11 -57.44 29.07
C LEU A 140 -8.83 -58.14 29.57
N ASN A 141 -7.96 -57.41 30.27
CA ASN A 141 -6.78 -57.98 30.93
C ASN A 141 -7.15 -58.78 32.19
N ASP A 142 -8.13 -58.32 32.98
CA ASP A 142 -8.66 -59.06 34.13
C ASP A 142 -9.27 -60.41 33.68
N LEU A 143 -10.03 -60.42 32.58
CA LEU A 143 -10.56 -61.64 31.95
C LEU A 143 -9.48 -62.55 31.33
N ARG A 144 -8.31 -62.01 30.98
CA ARG A 144 -7.14 -62.82 30.59
C ARG A 144 -6.43 -63.41 31.81
N GLY A 145 -6.40 -62.69 32.94
CA GLY A 145 -5.89 -63.19 34.22
C GLY A 145 -6.68 -64.38 34.76
N THR A 146 -8.01 -64.34 34.68
CA THR A 146 -8.85 -65.48 35.12
C THR A 146 -8.77 -66.69 34.19
N LEU A 147 -8.54 -66.50 32.88
CA LEU A 147 -8.27 -67.61 31.96
C LEU A 147 -6.90 -68.27 32.19
N ALA A 148 -5.87 -67.50 32.56
CA ALA A 148 -4.55 -68.04 32.86
C ALA A 148 -4.55 -68.99 34.06
N LEU A 149 -5.32 -68.66 35.11
CA LEU A 149 -5.44 -69.48 36.33
C LEU A 149 -6.17 -70.82 36.12
N LEU A 150 -6.89 -71.00 35.01
CA LEU A 150 -7.57 -72.25 34.66
C LEU A 150 -6.75 -73.19 33.75
N GLN A 151 -5.51 -72.83 33.40
CA GLN A 151 -4.63 -73.67 32.58
C GLN A 151 -3.52 -74.39 33.37
N GLU A 152 -3.42 -74.21 34.68
CA GLU A 152 -2.36 -74.81 35.51
C GLU A 152 -2.79 -76.09 36.27
N GLU A 153 -4.09 -76.36 36.44
CA GLU A 153 -4.60 -77.50 37.23
C GLU A 153 -4.64 -78.87 36.50
N LEU A 154 -4.19 -78.97 35.23
CA LEU A 154 -4.26 -80.22 34.45
C LEU A 154 -2.88 -80.81 34.06
N SER A 155 -2.12 -81.28 35.05
CA SER A 155 -0.96 -82.16 34.78
C SER A 155 -0.55 -83.14 35.90
N LYS A 156 -1.32 -84.22 36.15
CA LYS A 156 -0.82 -85.52 36.70
C LYS A 156 -1.89 -86.64 36.74
N ILE A 157 -1.43 -87.88 36.48
CA ILE A 157 -2.09 -89.19 36.78
C ILE A 157 -3.35 -89.50 35.93
N SER A 158 -3.62 -90.69 35.39
CA SER A 158 -2.76 -91.82 34.94
C SER A 158 -3.59 -92.76 34.02
N MET A 159 -2.91 -93.51 33.14
CA MET A 159 -3.41 -94.71 32.42
C MET A 159 -3.74 -95.88 33.40
N PRO A 160 -4.40 -97.02 33.02
CA PRO A 160 -4.59 -97.56 31.65
C PRO A 160 -5.93 -98.30 31.28
N GLY A 161 -6.12 -98.62 29.98
CA GLY A 161 -6.90 -99.78 29.48
C GLY A 161 -8.40 -99.58 29.20
N THR A 162 -9.10 -100.35 28.33
CA THR A 162 -8.72 -101.44 27.38
C THR A 162 -9.77 -101.65 26.26
N GLY A 163 -9.35 -101.90 25.01
CA GLY A 163 -10.16 -102.48 23.91
C GLY A 163 -11.15 -101.52 23.18
N ALA A 164 -11.61 -101.79 21.95
CA ALA A 164 -11.27 -102.84 20.98
C ALA A 164 -11.61 -102.42 19.52
N ASP A 165 -11.25 -103.25 18.53
CA ASP A 165 -11.24 -103.01 17.07
C ASP A 165 -12.65 -102.91 16.40
N ILE A 166 -12.91 -102.05 15.40
CA ILE A 166 -12.72 -102.13 13.92
C ILE A 166 -13.60 -103.19 13.19
N MET A 167 -13.98 -102.88 11.94
CA MET A 167 -14.71 -103.65 10.91
C MET A 167 -16.25 -103.58 10.92
N LEU A 168 -16.99 -103.91 9.84
CA LEU A 168 -16.93 -103.52 8.41
C LEU A 168 -18.21 -104.12 7.73
N ASN A 169 -19.04 -103.27 7.14
CA ASN A 169 -20.07 -103.45 6.08
C ASN A 169 -20.75 -104.82 5.74
N GLU A 170 -22.06 -104.75 5.42
CA GLU A 170 -22.87 -105.67 4.56
C GLU A 170 -23.01 -107.17 5.00
N GLU A 171 -24.18 -107.84 5.00
CA GLU A 171 -25.35 -107.81 4.11
C GLU A 171 -26.72 -108.19 4.77
N GLN A 172 -27.81 -107.75 4.15
CA GLN A 172 -29.14 -108.40 4.02
C GLN A 172 -29.87 -109.05 5.23
N GLU A 173 -30.79 -108.30 5.88
CA GLU A 173 -32.07 -108.85 6.39
C GLU A 173 -33.27 -107.99 5.91
N MET A 174 -33.71 -108.20 4.68
CA MET A 174 -34.83 -107.44 4.07
C MET A 174 -36.16 -108.23 4.17
N LYS A 175 -36.73 -108.30 5.39
CA LYS A 175 -38.02 -108.97 5.67
C LYS A 175 -38.79 -108.32 6.83
N ILE A 176 -39.69 -107.37 6.55
CA ILE A 176 -41.05 -107.31 7.12
C ILE A 176 -41.89 -106.18 6.49
N ALA A 177 -43.19 -106.46 6.34
CA ALA A 177 -44.29 -105.50 6.15
C ALA A 177 -44.11 -104.35 5.15
N ASN A 178 -44.02 -104.66 3.85
CA ASN A 178 -44.57 -103.77 2.82
C ASN A 178 -45.66 -104.49 2.00
N MET A 179 -46.85 -103.89 1.96
CA MET A 179 -47.87 -104.03 0.89
C MET A 179 -48.33 -105.45 0.45
N LYS A 180 -48.88 -106.26 1.37
CA LYS A 180 -49.74 -107.44 1.03
C LYS A 180 -50.99 -107.61 1.90
N LYS A 181 -51.77 -106.54 2.11
CA LYS A 181 -53.12 -106.64 2.75
C LYS A 181 -54.14 -105.59 2.27
N GLN A 182 -54.28 -105.38 0.96
CA GLN A 182 -55.32 -104.45 0.45
C GLN A 182 -55.85 -104.74 -0.97
N ARG A 183 -56.18 -106.00 -1.28
CA ARG A 183 -57.15 -106.32 -2.36
C ARG A 183 -57.69 -107.75 -2.25
N ALA A 184 -58.96 -107.92 -2.66
CA ALA A 184 -59.63 -109.19 -2.97
C ALA A 184 -59.99 -110.16 -1.82
N GLU A 185 -60.61 -109.67 -0.74
CA GLU A 185 -61.62 -110.44 0.03
C GLU A 185 -62.94 -109.64 0.13
N THR A 186 -63.44 -109.18 -1.02
CA THR A 186 -64.78 -108.58 -1.15
C THR A 186 -65.86 -109.67 -1.14
N THR A 187 -65.89 -110.49 -0.08
CA THR A 187 -66.91 -111.53 0.17
C THR A 187 -67.40 -111.55 1.62
N HIS A 188 -67.22 -110.43 2.35
CA HIS A 188 -68.26 -109.95 3.27
C HIS A 188 -69.05 -108.81 2.61
N GLN A 189 -69.46 -109.07 1.37
CA GLN A 189 -70.32 -108.22 0.56
C GLN A 189 -71.79 -108.34 1.00
N LEU A 190 -72.53 -107.24 0.85
CA LEU A 190 -73.95 -107.24 0.48
C LEU A 190 -74.99 -107.86 1.45
N THR A 191 -74.69 -108.06 2.73
CA THR A 191 -75.73 -108.41 3.73
C THR A 191 -76.53 -107.21 4.26
N GLU A 192 -76.07 -105.96 4.08
CA GLU A 192 -76.81 -104.74 4.50
C GLU A 192 -77.22 -103.79 3.36
N GLU A 193 -76.56 -103.82 2.19
CA GLU A 193 -77.05 -103.10 0.99
C GLU A 193 -78.38 -103.68 0.45
N MET A 194 -78.89 -104.75 1.06
CA MET A 194 -80.14 -105.44 0.70
C MET A 194 -81.18 -105.51 1.84
N GLN A 195 -81.32 -104.48 2.69
CA GLN A 195 -82.58 -104.25 3.43
C GLN A 195 -83.37 -102.99 3.00
N ALA A 196 -82.74 -102.04 2.30
CA ALA A 196 -83.44 -100.97 1.57
C ALA A 196 -82.59 -100.50 0.37
N GLN A 197 -82.71 -101.12 -0.80
CA GLN A 197 -83.74 -100.73 -1.79
C GLN A 197 -84.93 -101.71 -1.94
N TRP A 198 -85.12 -102.57 -0.93
CA TRP A 198 -86.12 -103.64 -0.80
C TRP A 198 -87.57 -103.32 -1.23
N GLN A 199 -87.96 -102.04 -1.30
CA GLN A 199 -89.21 -101.61 -1.93
C GLN A 199 -88.97 -100.74 -3.18
N LYS A 200 -88.23 -99.62 -3.11
CA LYS A 200 -88.40 -98.55 -4.11
C LYS A 200 -87.70 -98.75 -5.48
N ASN A 201 -86.60 -99.51 -5.58
CA ASN A 201 -86.11 -99.99 -6.89
C ASN A 201 -86.69 -101.36 -7.26
N VAL A 202 -87.06 -102.20 -6.28
CA VAL A 202 -87.75 -103.48 -6.51
C VAL A 202 -89.09 -103.25 -7.24
N ASP A 203 -89.81 -102.17 -6.92
CA ASP A 203 -91.08 -101.82 -7.56
C ASP A 203 -90.95 -101.15 -8.94
N LEU A 204 -89.77 -100.64 -9.33
CA LEU A 204 -89.55 -100.07 -10.68
C LEU A 204 -88.87 -101.04 -11.66
N HIS A 205 -88.11 -102.03 -11.18
CA HIS A 205 -87.62 -103.12 -12.03
C HIS A 205 -88.74 -104.11 -12.43
N LYS A 206 -89.85 -104.09 -11.67
CA LYS A 206 -91.05 -104.96 -11.78
C LYS A 206 -91.80 -104.97 -13.12
N ILE A 207 -91.43 -104.11 -14.07
CA ILE A 207 -92.11 -103.97 -15.37
C ILE A 207 -91.29 -104.56 -16.53
N ASN A 208 -89.99 -104.85 -16.36
CA ASN A 208 -89.09 -105.07 -17.52
C ASN A 208 -88.40 -106.46 -17.60
N VAL A 209 -88.25 -107.22 -16.51
CA VAL A 209 -87.53 -108.52 -16.52
C VAL A 209 -88.47 -109.70 -16.18
N GLN A 210 -89.69 -109.65 -16.73
CA GLN A 210 -90.54 -110.84 -16.90
C GLN A 210 -90.14 -111.65 -18.17
N MET A 211 -88.91 -111.47 -18.69
CA MET A 211 -88.59 -111.75 -20.11
C MET A 211 -87.37 -112.66 -20.37
N GLU A 212 -86.47 -112.91 -19.39
CA GLU A 212 -85.20 -113.64 -19.62
C GLU A 212 -85.10 -115.02 -18.93
N GLN A 213 -86.16 -115.51 -18.29
CA GLN A 213 -86.07 -116.66 -17.37
C GLN A 213 -86.10 -118.07 -18.00
N GLU A 214 -86.21 -118.21 -19.33
CA GLU A 214 -86.67 -119.47 -19.94
C GLU A 214 -85.61 -120.41 -20.56
N LEU A 215 -84.31 -120.07 -20.61
CA LEU A 215 -83.39 -120.65 -21.63
C LEU A 215 -82.27 -121.63 -21.20
N HIS A 216 -82.56 -122.56 -20.27
CA HIS A 216 -81.89 -123.87 -20.07
C HIS A 216 -80.37 -123.90 -19.70
N ALA A 217 -79.73 -124.95 -19.15
CA ALA A 217 -80.08 -126.35 -18.78
C ALA A 217 -79.73 -127.51 -19.76
N THR A 218 -78.51 -127.56 -20.33
CA THR A 218 -78.12 -128.58 -21.36
C THR A 218 -76.80 -129.39 -21.18
N GLU A 219 -75.73 -128.88 -20.57
CA GLU A 219 -74.35 -129.38 -20.87
C GLU A 219 -73.63 -130.26 -19.81
N ALA A 220 -74.29 -131.28 -19.25
CA ALA A 220 -73.75 -132.06 -18.11
C ALA A 220 -73.39 -133.55 -18.41
N GLN A 221 -72.67 -133.88 -19.50
CA GLN A 221 -72.60 -135.29 -19.97
C GLN A 221 -71.24 -136.02 -20.13
N ILE A 222 -70.07 -135.39 -20.22
CA ILE A 222 -68.86 -136.09 -20.77
C ILE A 222 -67.78 -136.43 -19.73
N GLN A 223 -67.87 -137.64 -19.15
CA GLN A 223 -66.76 -138.37 -18.49
C GLN A 223 -66.95 -139.90 -18.62
N GLN A 224 -66.31 -140.59 -19.59
CA GLN A 224 -66.04 -142.06 -19.53
C GLN A 224 -65.14 -142.57 -20.69
N ALA A 225 -63.92 -143.07 -20.40
CA ALA A 225 -63.12 -143.92 -21.31
C ALA A 225 -61.92 -144.66 -20.62
N VAL A 226 -62.10 -145.94 -20.28
CA VAL A 226 -61.47 -147.11 -20.98
C VAL A 226 -59.99 -146.94 -21.37
N ARG A 227 -58.94 -147.60 -20.82
CA ARG A 227 -58.69 -148.95 -20.21
C ARG A 227 -58.78 -150.15 -21.18
N ASP A 228 -57.72 -150.98 -21.26
CA ASP A 228 -57.71 -152.48 -21.36
C ASP A 228 -56.57 -153.14 -22.24
N ALA A 229 -56.16 -154.38 -21.87
CA ALA A 229 -55.29 -155.39 -22.56
C ALA A 229 -53.85 -155.00 -23.03
N THR A 230 -52.78 -155.83 -23.12
CA THR A 230 -52.30 -157.17 -22.64
C THR A 230 -52.72 -158.51 -23.31
N LYS A 231 -51.75 -159.31 -23.84
CA LYS A 231 -51.51 -160.80 -23.66
C LYS A 231 -50.54 -161.46 -24.71
N THR A 232 -50.21 -162.75 -24.46
CA THR A 232 -49.84 -163.91 -25.37
C THR A 232 -48.37 -164.43 -25.52
N GLU A 233 -48.26 -165.67 -26.08
CA GLU A 233 -47.12 -166.49 -26.60
C GLU A 233 -46.09 -167.24 -25.72
N LYS A 234 -45.63 -168.42 -26.23
CA LYS A 234 -44.63 -169.38 -25.68
C LYS A 234 -44.32 -170.55 -26.67
N LEU A 235 -43.46 -171.52 -26.27
CA LEU A 235 -43.33 -172.96 -26.68
C LEU A 235 -42.34 -173.47 -27.77
N ILE A 236 -41.90 -174.74 -27.54
CA ILE A 236 -41.49 -175.86 -28.46
C ILE A 236 -40.00 -176.05 -28.91
N ALA A 237 -39.51 -177.31 -28.78
CA ALA A 237 -38.69 -178.13 -29.73
C ALA A 237 -37.37 -178.85 -29.25
N LEU A 238 -37.26 -180.14 -29.68
CA LEU A 238 -36.07 -180.92 -30.15
C LEU A 238 -35.13 -181.76 -29.22
N ALA A 239 -34.55 -182.81 -29.87
CA ALA A 239 -33.62 -183.90 -29.43
C ALA A 239 -34.11 -184.85 -28.29
N LYS A 240 -34.09 -186.20 -28.36
CA LYS A 240 -33.80 -187.24 -29.39
C LYS A 240 -32.36 -187.51 -29.91
N GLU A 241 -32.10 -188.82 -30.10
CA GLU A 241 -31.20 -189.50 -31.07
C GLU A 241 -29.75 -189.87 -30.66
N GLN A 242 -29.55 -191.04 -30.01
CA GLN A 242 -28.31 -191.86 -30.09
C GLN A 242 -28.59 -193.39 -29.91
N LEU A 243 -28.09 -194.19 -30.86
CA LEU A 243 -27.35 -195.49 -30.82
C LEU A 243 -27.64 -196.51 -29.67
N LEU A 244 -27.87 -197.83 -29.87
CA LEU A 244 -27.76 -198.77 -31.03
C LEU A 244 -26.36 -199.35 -31.35
N ASP A 245 -25.69 -200.07 -30.41
CA ASP A 245 -24.52 -200.95 -30.74
C ASP A 245 -24.18 -202.06 -29.71
N ILE A 246 -25.17 -202.74 -29.09
CA ILE A 246 -24.93 -203.93 -28.23
C ILE A 246 -25.89 -205.07 -28.60
N GLU A 247 -25.61 -205.73 -29.71
CA GLU A 247 -26.47 -206.78 -30.29
C GLU A 247 -25.72 -208.10 -30.57
N LYS A 248 -24.39 -208.10 -30.48
CA LYS A 248 -23.52 -209.10 -31.17
C LYS A 248 -23.00 -210.26 -30.30
N LYS A 249 -23.66 -210.60 -29.20
CA LYS A 249 -23.28 -211.72 -28.31
C LYS A 249 -24.34 -212.83 -28.30
N ARG A 250 -24.06 -213.91 -29.06
CA ARG A 250 -24.60 -215.28 -28.88
C ARG A 250 -26.11 -215.39 -29.18
N SER A 251 -26.59 -215.91 -30.32
CA SER A 251 -25.95 -216.63 -31.44
C SER A 251 -25.22 -217.94 -31.10
N GLU A 252 -25.48 -218.55 -29.92
CA GLU A 252 -24.95 -219.89 -29.57
C GLU A 252 -26.05 -220.95 -29.32
N CYS A 253 -27.29 -220.55 -29.05
CA CYS A 253 -28.41 -221.49 -28.81
C CYS A 253 -29.17 -221.90 -30.10
N GLU A 254 -28.66 -221.55 -31.28
CA GLU A 254 -29.38 -221.70 -32.56
C GLU A 254 -29.21 -223.10 -33.21
N ASN A 255 -28.44 -223.99 -32.58
CA ASN A 255 -28.00 -225.27 -33.17
C ASN A 255 -28.90 -226.49 -32.87
N GLU A 256 -29.96 -226.40 -32.06
CA GLU A 256 -30.93 -227.50 -31.86
C GLU A 256 -32.01 -227.60 -32.97
N LYS A 257 -31.62 -227.24 -34.20
CA LYS A 257 -32.47 -226.99 -35.37
C LYS A 257 -33.27 -228.21 -35.87
N GLU A 258 -32.80 -229.44 -35.68
CA GLU A 258 -32.96 -230.44 -36.75
C GLU A 258 -33.43 -231.86 -36.39
N LYS A 259 -33.72 -232.20 -35.12
CA LYS A 259 -33.94 -233.62 -34.76
C LYS A 259 -35.38 -234.17 -34.71
N ILE A 260 -36.40 -233.37 -34.39
CA ILE A 260 -37.80 -233.86 -34.34
C ILE A 260 -38.70 -233.01 -35.25
N LYS A 261 -38.62 -233.33 -36.55
CA LYS A 261 -39.48 -232.78 -37.61
C LYS A 261 -39.93 -233.88 -38.60
N LEU A 262 -39.86 -235.15 -38.18
CA LEU A 262 -39.92 -236.31 -39.08
C LEU A 262 -40.79 -237.49 -38.59
N GLU A 263 -41.31 -237.45 -37.35
CA GLU A 263 -42.12 -238.52 -36.77
C GLU A 263 -43.31 -237.94 -36.00
N LEU A 264 -44.54 -238.42 -36.14
CA LEU A 264 -45.22 -239.03 -37.30
C LEU A 264 -46.72 -238.75 -37.07
N ASN A 265 -47.38 -237.87 -37.80
CA ASN A 265 -48.29 -238.14 -38.93
C ASN A 265 -49.43 -239.18 -38.74
N GLU A 266 -49.45 -239.94 -37.65
CA GLU A 266 -50.45 -240.96 -37.27
C GLU A 266 -50.59 -240.92 -35.74
N LEU A 267 -51.74 -241.09 -35.09
CA LEU A 267 -52.96 -241.81 -35.46
C LEU A 267 -54.12 -241.37 -34.53
N LEU A 268 -55.37 -241.72 -34.87
CA LEU A 268 -56.50 -241.96 -33.94
C LEU A 268 -56.95 -240.77 -33.04
N ASN A 269 -58.02 -240.04 -33.39
CA ASN A 269 -59.45 -240.37 -33.19
C ASN A 269 -59.88 -240.60 -31.72
N GLY A 270 -61.11 -240.18 -31.38
CA GLY A 270 -61.72 -240.32 -30.05
C GLY A 270 -61.39 -239.12 -29.15
N ALA A 271 -62.11 -238.00 -29.15
CA ALA A 271 -63.54 -237.78 -29.37
C ALA A 271 -64.43 -238.58 -28.38
N ILE A 272 -65.23 -237.85 -27.60
CA ILE A 272 -66.36 -238.33 -26.79
C ILE A 272 -65.98 -239.40 -25.74
N GLU A 273 -65.49 -238.95 -24.58
CA GLU A 273 -65.89 -239.39 -23.22
C GLU A 273 -64.99 -238.71 -22.15
N MET A 274 -65.49 -237.94 -21.18
CA MET A 274 -66.77 -237.21 -21.11
C MET A 274 -66.57 -235.82 -20.52
N GLU A 275 -67.46 -234.93 -20.94
CA GLU A 275 -68.39 -234.10 -20.16
C GLU A 275 -68.79 -234.56 -18.72
N LYS A 276 -67.83 -235.03 -17.92
CA LYS A 276 -67.74 -234.67 -16.50
C LYS A 276 -66.61 -233.64 -16.26
N LYS A 277 -65.87 -233.29 -17.32
CA LYS A 277 -64.72 -232.37 -17.38
C LYS A 277 -65.08 -230.88 -17.19
N GLN A 278 -66.35 -230.54 -16.96
CA GLN A 278 -66.86 -229.17 -17.04
C GLN A 278 -67.07 -228.48 -15.67
N ASN A 279 -67.18 -229.22 -14.56
CA ASN A 279 -67.58 -228.63 -13.26
C ASN A 279 -66.37 -228.25 -12.37
N ASP A 280 -65.50 -229.21 -12.03
CA ASP A 280 -64.43 -229.02 -11.04
C ASP A 280 -63.33 -228.02 -11.45
N LEU A 281 -63.22 -227.68 -12.73
CA LEU A 281 -62.15 -226.83 -13.25
C LEU A 281 -62.40 -225.33 -13.04
N LEU A 282 -63.66 -224.91 -12.80
CA LEU A 282 -64.01 -223.50 -12.64
C LEU A 282 -63.66 -222.96 -11.24
N GLN A 283 -63.74 -223.80 -10.20
CA GLN A 283 -63.54 -223.37 -8.82
C GLN A 283 -62.11 -222.85 -8.56
N LYS A 284 -61.09 -223.48 -9.15
CA LYS A 284 -59.67 -223.17 -8.86
C LYS A 284 -59.10 -221.98 -9.64
N LYS A 285 -59.74 -221.55 -10.74
CA LYS A 285 -59.25 -220.42 -11.55
C LYS A 285 -59.67 -219.05 -11.03
N LEU A 286 -60.53 -219.00 -10.00
CA LEU A 286 -61.07 -217.77 -9.44
C LEU A 286 -60.10 -217.11 -8.44
N ASP A 287 -59.45 -217.90 -7.58
CA ASP A 287 -58.61 -217.40 -6.47
C ASP A 287 -57.25 -216.84 -6.93
N GLU A 288 -56.73 -217.30 -8.06
CA GLU A 288 -55.41 -216.91 -8.58
C GLU A 288 -55.45 -215.50 -9.20
N MET A 289 -56.51 -215.20 -9.96
CA MET A 289 -56.77 -213.88 -10.58
C MET A 289 -56.92 -212.72 -9.59
N LEU A 290 -57.23 -213.01 -8.31
CA LEU A 290 -57.39 -211.97 -7.29
C LEU A 290 -56.05 -211.39 -6.79
N ARG A 291 -54.94 -212.15 -6.86
CA ARG A 291 -53.65 -211.72 -6.29
C ARG A 291 -52.85 -210.81 -7.21
N GLU A 292 -52.97 -210.96 -8.53
CA GLU A 292 -52.25 -210.10 -9.49
C GLU A 292 -52.79 -208.66 -9.50
N ARG A 293 -54.09 -208.47 -9.21
CA ARG A 293 -54.75 -207.16 -9.24
C ARG A 293 -54.21 -206.16 -8.21
N GLU A 294 -53.73 -206.63 -7.05
CA GLU A 294 -53.29 -205.76 -5.94
C GLU A 294 -51.84 -205.27 -6.05
N VAL A 295 -51.02 -205.92 -6.88
CA VAL A 295 -49.60 -205.55 -7.06
C VAL A 295 -49.49 -204.38 -8.04
N LEU A 296 -50.18 -204.46 -9.19
CA LEU A 296 -50.14 -203.43 -10.24
C LEU A 296 -50.63 -202.06 -9.75
N ASN A 297 -51.72 -202.01 -8.98
CA ASN A 297 -52.30 -200.76 -8.51
C ASN A 297 -51.35 -199.96 -7.57
N ARG A 298 -50.38 -200.63 -6.94
CA ARG A 298 -49.42 -200.00 -6.00
C ARG A 298 -48.24 -199.30 -6.68
N MET A 299 -47.98 -199.58 -7.96
CA MET A 299 -46.89 -198.93 -8.71
C MET A 299 -47.33 -197.60 -9.34
N LEU A 300 -48.57 -197.52 -9.82
CA LEU A 300 -49.10 -196.38 -10.56
C LEU A 300 -49.11 -195.08 -9.73
N VAL A 301 -49.53 -195.16 -8.46
CA VAL A 301 -49.58 -194.01 -7.53
C VAL A 301 -48.20 -193.33 -7.38
N LYS A 302 -47.14 -194.13 -7.19
CA LYS A 302 -45.78 -193.60 -6.96
C LYS A 302 -45.15 -192.90 -8.17
N ALA A 303 -45.67 -193.13 -9.37
CA ALA A 303 -45.25 -192.41 -10.57
C ALA A 303 -45.85 -190.99 -10.63
N ASN A 304 -47.13 -190.85 -10.22
CA ASN A 304 -47.88 -189.60 -10.27
C ASN A 304 -47.27 -188.51 -9.37
N ASP A 305 -46.99 -188.84 -8.11
CA ASP A 305 -46.53 -187.87 -7.11
C ASP A 305 -45.18 -187.22 -7.48
N ARG A 306 -44.30 -187.98 -8.14
CA ARG A 306 -43.01 -187.48 -8.65
C ARG A 306 -43.20 -186.47 -9.79
N SER A 307 -44.20 -186.67 -10.64
CA SER A 307 -44.49 -185.74 -11.74
C SER A 307 -44.91 -184.38 -11.19
N GLN A 308 -45.83 -184.36 -10.20
CA GLN A 308 -46.36 -183.12 -9.63
C GLN A 308 -45.24 -182.26 -8.99
N ALA A 309 -44.33 -182.87 -8.22
CA ALA A 309 -43.23 -182.15 -7.57
C ALA A 309 -42.30 -181.40 -8.55
N THR A 310 -42.13 -181.90 -9.79
CA THR A 310 -41.30 -181.23 -10.80
C THR A 310 -41.97 -180.00 -11.42
N PHE A 311 -43.31 -179.98 -11.50
CA PHE A 311 -44.08 -178.89 -12.08
C PHE A 311 -44.00 -177.61 -11.23
N ASP A 312 -44.21 -177.74 -9.92
CA ASP A 312 -44.25 -176.60 -9.00
C ASP A 312 -42.88 -175.91 -8.85
N LEU A 313 -41.78 -176.67 -8.88
CA LEU A 313 -40.42 -176.11 -8.88
C LEU A 313 -40.13 -175.23 -10.11
N MET A 314 -40.61 -175.64 -11.29
CA MET A 314 -40.41 -174.90 -12.54
C MET A 314 -41.15 -173.55 -12.51
N LYS A 315 -42.36 -173.54 -11.94
CA LYS A 315 -43.21 -172.35 -11.77
C LYS A 315 -42.58 -171.30 -10.85
N ILE A 316 -41.88 -171.73 -9.78
CA ILE A 316 -41.12 -170.84 -8.89
C ILE A 316 -39.96 -170.17 -9.65
N LYS A 317 -39.20 -170.94 -10.43
CA LYS A 317 -38.06 -170.40 -11.20
C LYS A 317 -38.48 -169.37 -12.25
N GLU A 318 -39.60 -169.60 -12.95
CA GLU A 318 -40.13 -168.64 -13.93
C GLU A 318 -40.50 -167.28 -13.29
N ASN A 319 -41.08 -167.28 -12.08
CA ASN A 319 -41.33 -166.05 -11.33
C ASN A 319 -40.04 -165.32 -10.93
N THR A 320 -39.02 -166.04 -10.45
CA THR A 320 -37.73 -165.41 -10.07
C THR A 320 -37.03 -164.73 -11.25
N MET A 321 -37.17 -165.29 -12.47
CA MET A 321 -36.58 -164.70 -13.68
C MET A 321 -37.25 -163.37 -14.07
N LYS A 322 -38.57 -163.25 -13.91
CA LYS A 322 -39.30 -162.00 -14.18
C LYS A 322 -38.94 -160.86 -13.22
N ASN A 323 -38.74 -161.16 -11.94
CA ASN A 323 -38.32 -160.15 -10.96
C ASN A 323 -36.95 -159.56 -11.34
N LEU A 324 -35.97 -160.41 -11.66
CA LEU A 324 -34.63 -159.96 -12.09
C LEU A 324 -34.67 -159.16 -13.40
N GLN A 325 -35.54 -159.52 -14.36
CA GLN A 325 -35.74 -158.71 -15.57
C GLN A 325 -36.33 -157.32 -15.28
N ASN A 326 -37.27 -157.21 -14.33
CA ASN A 326 -37.83 -155.93 -13.90
C ASN A 326 -36.79 -155.06 -13.18
N GLU A 327 -35.95 -155.64 -12.33
CA GLU A 327 -34.83 -154.93 -11.67
C GLU A 327 -33.82 -154.40 -12.70
N ILE A 328 -33.40 -155.23 -13.68
CA ILE A 328 -32.51 -154.81 -14.77
C ILE A 328 -33.14 -153.68 -15.61
N SER A 329 -34.46 -153.71 -15.83
CA SER A 329 -35.20 -152.63 -16.50
C SER A 329 -35.18 -151.33 -15.69
N GLY A 330 -35.45 -151.41 -14.38
CA GLY A 330 -35.40 -150.28 -13.46
C GLY A 330 -34.01 -149.63 -13.40
N LEU A 331 -32.95 -150.42 -13.26
CA LEU A 331 -31.56 -149.95 -13.25
C LEU A 331 -31.17 -149.28 -14.58
N LYS A 332 -31.59 -149.83 -15.74
CA LYS A 332 -31.38 -149.17 -17.05
C LYS A 332 -32.10 -147.81 -17.13
N SER A 333 -33.32 -147.69 -16.61
CA SER A 333 -34.06 -146.43 -16.51
C SER A 333 -33.36 -145.41 -15.60
N GLN A 334 -32.81 -145.86 -14.48
CA GLN A 334 -32.07 -145.02 -13.52
C GLN A 334 -30.75 -144.51 -14.10
N VAL A 335 -29.95 -145.37 -14.74
CA VAL A 335 -28.72 -144.99 -15.44
C VAL A 335 -29.00 -144.01 -16.58
N LYS A 336 -30.10 -144.18 -17.33
CA LYS A 336 -30.49 -143.21 -18.38
C LYS A 336 -30.83 -141.84 -17.80
N ARG A 337 -31.54 -141.78 -16.66
CA ARG A 337 -31.82 -140.53 -15.93
C ARG A 337 -30.54 -139.87 -15.39
N GLN A 338 -29.66 -140.62 -14.75
CA GLN A 338 -28.39 -140.09 -14.24
C GLN A 338 -27.50 -139.54 -15.35
N ARG A 339 -27.42 -140.21 -16.52
CA ARG A 339 -26.68 -139.69 -17.68
C ARG A 339 -27.26 -138.37 -18.21
N ALA A 340 -28.58 -138.24 -18.28
CA ALA A 340 -29.23 -136.99 -18.68
C ALA A 340 -28.95 -135.86 -17.68
N GLN A 341 -29.02 -136.14 -16.37
CA GLN A 341 -28.71 -135.18 -15.32
C GLN A 341 -27.23 -134.75 -15.34
N ILE A 342 -26.30 -135.68 -15.62
CA ILE A 342 -24.88 -135.34 -15.82
C ILE A 342 -24.69 -134.44 -17.04
N GLN A 343 -25.36 -134.71 -18.17
CA GLN A 343 -25.29 -133.83 -19.35
C GLN A 343 -25.84 -132.43 -19.07
N GLN A 344 -26.94 -132.32 -18.31
CA GLN A 344 -27.47 -131.04 -17.86
C GLN A 344 -26.45 -130.28 -16.98
N LEU A 345 -25.90 -130.92 -15.94
CA LEU A 345 -24.94 -130.31 -15.03
C LEU A 345 -23.62 -129.90 -15.73
N VAL A 346 -23.18 -130.64 -16.75
CA VAL A 346 -22.04 -130.26 -17.59
C VAL A 346 -22.37 -129.02 -18.44
N GLY A 347 -23.57 -128.98 -19.05
CA GLY A 347 -24.03 -127.80 -19.81
C GLY A 347 -24.21 -126.55 -18.94
N GLU A 348 -24.71 -126.72 -17.72
CA GLU A 348 -24.81 -125.66 -16.71
C GLU A 348 -23.43 -125.18 -16.27
N ARG A 349 -22.47 -126.08 -15.97
CA ARG A 349 -21.08 -125.70 -15.68
C ARG A 349 -20.47 -124.91 -16.84
N GLU A 350 -20.55 -125.42 -18.07
CA GLU A 350 -20.01 -124.74 -19.25
C GLU A 350 -20.64 -123.36 -19.47
N LYS A 351 -21.94 -123.21 -19.19
CA LYS A 351 -22.63 -121.93 -19.22
C LYS A 351 -22.06 -120.97 -18.18
N TYR A 352 -21.97 -121.39 -16.91
CA TYR A 352 -21.45 -120.54 -15.84
C TYR A 352 -19.97 -120.20 -16.02
N GLU A 353 -19.16 -121.09 -16.61
CA GLU A 353 -17.75 -120.84 -16.95
C GLU A 353 -17.62 -119.77 -18.06
N LYS A 354 -18.54 -119.76 -19.04
CA LYS A 354 -18.66 -118.72 -20.07
C LYS A 354 -19.20 -117.40 -19.50
N GLU A 355 -20.18 -117.44 -18.58
CA GLU A 355 -20.71 -116.25 -17.93
C GLU A 355 -19.69 -115.60 -16.98
N ALA A 356 -18.94 -116.40 -16.21
CA ALA A 356 -17.86 -115.93 -15.35
C ALA A 356 -16.71 -115.29 -16.15
N THR A 357 -16.23 -115.95 -17.21
CA THR A 357 -15.16 -115.39 -18.06
C THR A 357 -15.60 -114.10 -18.76
N GLN A 358 -16.85 -114.00 -19.23
CA GLN A 358 -17.41 -112.74 -19.76
C GLN A 358 -17.54 -111.66 -18.68
N ALA A 359 -17.91 -112.00 -17.45
CA ALA A 359 -17.97 -111.05 -16.34
C ALA A 359 -16.58 -110.52 -15.96
N THR A 360 -15.57 -111.40 -15.86
CA THR A 360 -14.18 -111.02 -15.64
C THR A 360 -13.65 -110.14 -16.77
N GLN A 361 -13.94 -110.46 -18.03
CA GLN A 361 -13.51 -109.64 -19.17
C GLN A 361 -14.13 -108.24 -19.11
N LYS A 362 -15.44 -108.13 -18.84
CA LYS A 362 -16.13 -106.84 -18.65
C LYS A 362 -15.57 -106.03 -17.48
N PHE A 363 -15.27 -106.68 -16.35
CA PHE A 363 -14.64 -106.03 -15.21
C PHE A 363 -13.25 -105.48 -15.56
N MET A 364 -12.43 -106.26 -16.27
CA MET A 364 -11.10 -105.81 -16.71
C MET A 364 -11.19 -104.64 -17.70
N THR A 365 -12.09 -104.67 -18.69
CA THR A 365 -12.26 -103.54 -19.61
C THR A 365 -12.73 -102.29 -18.89
N SER A 366 -13.71 -102.39 -17.98
CA SER A 366 -14.18 -101.22 -17.23
C SER A 366 -13.19 -100.71 -16.19
N LEU A 367 -12.29 -101.56 -15.68
CA LEU A 367 -11.17 -101.14 -14.84
C LEU A 367 -10.07 -100.42 -15.65
N GLU A 368 -9.86 -100.81 -16.91
CA GLU A 368 -8.96 -100.11 -17.83
C GLU A 368 -9.57 -98.77 -18.31
N GLU A 369 -10.87 -98.74 -18.60
CA GLU A 369 -11.63 -97.51 -18.89
C GLU A 369 -11.59 -96.53 -17.69
N ALA A 370 -11.80 -97.02 -16.47
CA ALA A 370 -11.70 -96.19 -15.25
C ALA A 370 -10.30 -95.59 -15.07
N LYS A 371 -9.24 -96.39 -15.18
CA LYS A 371 -7.85 -95.89 -15.13
C LYS A 371 -7.55 -94.87 -16.22
N LEU A 372 -8.10 -95.06 -17.42
CA LEU A 372 -7.93 -94.13 -18.53
C LEU A 372 -8.71 -92.82 -18.30
N GLN A 373 -9.87 -92.88 -17.65
CA GLN A 373 -10.60 -91.69 -17.17
C GLN A 373 -9.84 -90.98 -16.04
N ASP A 374 -9.28 -91.69 -15.06
CA ASP A 374 -8.46 -91.11 -13.98
C ASP A 374 -7.23 -90.37 -14.55
N LEU A 375 -6.55 -90.96 -15.54
CA LEU A 375 -5.43 -90.31 -16.26
C LEU A 375 -5.90 -89.08 -17.05
N GLN A 376 -7.08 -89.12 -17.67
CA GLN A 376 -7.67 -87.94 -18.31
C GLN A 376 -8.00 -86.84 -17.30
N VAL A 377 -8.63 -87.19 -16.17
CA VAL A 377 -8.96 -86.27 -15.07
C VAL A 377 -7.70 -85.63 -14.50
N ALA A 378 -6.63 -86.40 -14.24
CA ALA A 378 -5.35 -85.85 -13.80
C ALA A 378 -4.74 -84.89 -14.85
N SER A 379 -4.80 -85.23 -16.14
CA SER A 379 -4.33 -84.33 -17.21
C SER A 379 -5.15 -83.05 -17.36
N LEU A 380 -6.45 -83.10 -17.03
CA LEU A 380 -7.35 -81.94 -17.05
C LEU A 380 -7.15 -81.07 -15.81
N GLN A 381 -6.97 -81.68 -14.62
CA GLN A 381 -6.59 -80.97 -13.39
C GLN A 381 -5.25 -80.25 -13.55
N GLN A 382 -4.24 -80.89 -14.15
CA GLN A 382 -2.98 -80.20 -14.48
C GLN A 382 -3.20 -79.01 -15.41
N LYS A 383 -3.99 -79.17 -16.48
CA LYS A 383 -4.33 -78.06 -17.40
C LYS A 383 -5.10 -76.94 -16.73
N ILE A 384 -5.96 -77.23 -15.75
CA ILE A 384 -6.65 -76.23 -14.92
C ILE A 384 -5.62 -75.46 -14.08
N VAL A 385 -4.76 -76.15 -13.31
CA VAL A 385 -3.72 -75.51 -12.49
C VAL A 385 -2.73 -74.69 -13.33
N GLU A 386 -2.33 -75.17 -14.51
CA GLU A 386 -1.53 -74.39 -15.47
C GLU A 386 -2.27 -73.14 -15.97
N SER A 387 -3.58 -73.24 -16.22
CA SER A 387 -4.40 -72.12 -16.68
C SER A 387 -4.67 -71.10 -15.58
N GLU A 388 -4.91 -71.54 -14.34
CA GLU A 388 -5.03 -70.68 -13.15
C GLU A 388 -3.71 -69.97 -12.85
N SER A 389 -2.57 -70.66 -12.98
CA SER A 389 -1.24 -70.06 -12.84
C SER A 389 -0.99 -68.98 -13.89
N ARG A 390 -1.31 -69.25 -15.16
CA ARG A 390 -1.24 -68.26 -16.26
C ARG A 390 -2.20 -67.09 -16.04
N LEU A 391 -3.43 -67.33 -15.58
CA LEU A 391 -4.40 -66.29 -15.25
C LEU A 391 -3.87 -65.39 -14.12
N LYS A 392 -3.29 -65.96 -13.07
CA LYS A 392 -2.71 -65.21 -11.96
C LYS A 392 -1.47 -64.41 -12.38
N GLN A 393 -0.64 -64.96 -13.26
CA GLN A 393 0.46 -64.21 -13.89
C GLN A 393 -0.07 -63.02 -14.72
N GLN A 394 -1.12 -63.22 -15.51
CA GLN A 394 -1.75 -62.14 -16.28
C GLN A 394 -2.43 -61.09 -15.40
N GLN A 395 -3.06 -61.48 -14.29
CA GLN A 395 -3.61 -60.56 -13.29
C GLN A 395 -2.50 -59.70 -12.67
N ASN A 396 -1.41 -60.32 -12.20
CA ASN A 396 -0.26 -59.59 -11.65
C ASN A 396 0.35 -58.62 -12.67
N LEU A 397 0.48 -59.03 -13.94
CA LEU A 397 0.99 -58.16 -15.02
C LEU A 397 0.03 -56.99 -15.31
N TYR A 398 -1.29 -57.24 -15.32
CA TYR A 398 -2.28 -56.17 -15.48
C TYR A 398 -2.29 -55.19 -14.31
N GLU A 399 -2.13 -55.67 -13.07
CA GLU A 399 -2.01 -54.83 -11.88
C GLU A 399 -0.71 -54.01 -11.88
N ALA A 400 0.42 -54.58 -12.31
CA ALA A 400 1.67 -53.86 -12.53
C ALA A 400 1.49 -52.74 -13.59
N VAL A 401 0.98 -53.07 -14.78
CA VAL A 401 0.71 -52.06 -15.83
C VAL A 401 -0.28 -50.99 -15.38
N ARG A 402 -1.27 -51.36 -14.53
CA ARG A 402 -2.24 -50.40 -13.96
C ARG A 402 -1.61 -49.50 -12.91
N THR A 403 -0.69 -50.00 -12.09
CA THR A 403 0.06 -49.18 -11.12
C THR A 403 1.05 -48.26 -11.83
N ASP A 404 1.79 -48.75 -12.82
CA ASP A 404 2.68 -47.96 -13.67
C ASP A 404 1.92 -46.85 -14.41
N ARG A 405 0.78 -47.17 -15.05
CA ARG A 405 -0.08 -46.17 -15.70
C ARG A 405 -0.54 -45.08 -14.73
N ASN A 406 -0.89 -45.46 -13.49
CA ASN A 406 -1.31 -44.50 -12.47
C ASN A 406 -0.11 -43.67 -11.95
N LEU A 407 1.08 -44.25 -11.83
CA LEU A 407 2.31 -43.56 -11.47
C LEU A 407 2.70 -42.52 -12.53
N TYR A 408 2.76 -42.90 -13.81
CA TYR A 408 3.02 -41.99 -14.91
C TYR A 408 1.92 -40.91 -15.05
N SER A 409 0.65 -41.26 -14.79
CA SER A 409 -0.43 -40.27 -14.76
C SER A 409 -0.26 -39.27 -13.62
N LYS A 410 0.27 -39.67 -12.46
CA LYS A 410 0.57 -38.77 -11.34
C LYS A 410 1.77 -37.88 -11.67
N GLN A 411 2.86 -38.46 -12.14
CA GLN A 411 4.06 -37.72 -12.58
C GLN A 411 3.77 -36.70 -13.68
N LEU A 412 2.86 -37.03 -14.62
CA LEU A 412 2.40 -36.11 -15.66
C LEU A 412 1.61 -34.93 -15.08
N ILE A 413 0.76 -35.16 -14.08
CA ILE A 413 0.02 -34.10 -13.39
C ILE A 413 1.01 -33.21 -12.61
N GLU A 414 1.92 -33.80 -11.83
CA GLU A 414 2.95 -33.08 -11.08
C GLU A 414 3.82 -32.21 -12.01
N SER A 415 4.30 -32.77 -13.12
CA SER A 415 5.06 -32.03 -14.16
C SER A 415 4.24 -30.88 -14.77
N GLN A 416 2.94 -31.09 -15.00
CA GLN A 416 2.05 -30.08 -15.57
C GLN A 416 1.73 -28.95 -14.56
N GLU A 417 1.65 -29.28 -13.27
CA GLU A 417 1.51 -28.33 -12.17
C GLU A 417 2.78 -27.49 -12.02
N GLU A 418 3.98 -28.10 -12.02
CA GLU A 418 5.27 -27.40 -12.07
C GLU A 418 5.38 -26.46 -13.29
N ILE A 419 5.00 -26.93 -14.49
CA ILE A 419 4.95 -26.10 -15.70
C ILE A 419 3.97 -24.93 -15.52
N SER A 420 2.84 -25.13 -14.82
CA SER A 420 1.88 -24.06 -14.53
C SER A 420 2.44 -23.03 -13.53
N GLU A 421 3.19 -23.49 -12.53
CA GLU A 421 3.80 -22.63 -11.51
C GLU A 421 4.97 -21.84 -12.11
N MET A 422 5.81 -22.46 -12.94
CA MET A 422 6.87 -21.78 -13.70
C MET A 422 6.29 -20.75 -14.68
N LYS A 423 5.13 -21.02 -15.30
CA LYS A 423 4.40 -20.01 -16.10
C LYS A 423 3.85 -18.85 -15.26
N ARG A 424 3.45 -19.09 -13.99
CA ARG A 424 3.08 -18.01 -13.05
C ARG A 424 4.31 -17.19 -12.66
N LYS A 425 5.42 -17.84 -12.26
CA LYS A 425 6.71 -17.19 -11.93
C LYS A 425 7.22 -16.34 -13.09
N PHE A 426 7.17 -16.83 -14.32
CA PHE A 426 7.54 -16.08 -15.52
C PHE A 426 6.64 -14.85 -15.76
N LYS A 427 5.32 -14.95 -15.55
CA LYS A 427 4.43 -13.78 -15.64
C LYS A 427 4.74 -12.71 -14.59
N ILE A 428 5.01 -13.11 -13.35
CA ILE A 428 5.41 -12.19 -12.27
C ILE A 428 6.74 -11.52 -12.62
N MET A 429 7.73 -12.29 -13.07
CA MET A 429 9.04 -11.79 -13.48
C MET A 429 8.94 -10.82 -14.67
N ASN A 430 8.10 -11.11 -15.68
CA ASN A 430 7.84 -10.17 -16.77
C ASN A 430 7.17 -8.87 -16.27
N HIS A 431 6.23 -8.95 -15.33
CA HIS A 431 5.64 -7.73 -14.76
C HIS A 431 6.66 -6.90 -13.97
N GLN A 432 7.55 -7.55 -13.22
CA GLN A 432 8.68 -6.88 -12.56
C GLN A 432 9.67 -6.26 -13.56
N ILE A 433 9.94 -6.92 -14.70
CA ILE A 433 10.76 -6.36 -15.77
C ILE A 433 10.10 -5.12 -16.39
N GLU A 434 8.79 -5.13 -16.60
CA GLU A 434 8.06 -3.97 -17.13
C GLU A 434 7.97 -2.82 -16.12
N GLN A 435 7.72 -3.10 -14.82
CA GLN A 435 7.82 -2.13 -13.74
C GLN A 435 9.22 -1.50 -13.67
N LEU A 436 10.30 -2.30 -13.81
CA LEU A 436 11.67 -1.79 -13.81
C LEU A 436 11.98 -0.95 -15.06
N LYS A 437 11.40 -1.26 -16.23
CA LYS A 437 11.50 -0.38 -17.42
C LYS A 437 10.76 0.94 -17.21
N GLU A 438 9.57 0.92 -16.60
CA GLU A 438 8.81 2.12 -16.25
C GLU A 438 9.56 2.98 -15.21
N GLU A 439 10.20 2.35 -14.22
CA GLU A 439 11.10 3.04 -13.29
C GLU A 439 12.33 3.64 -13.98
N ILE A 440 13.00 2.89 -14.87
CA ILE A 440 14.18 3.36 -15.61
C ILE A 440 13.79 4.55 -16.49
N THR A 441 12.74 4.43 -17.30
CA THR A 441 12.29 5.53 -18.16
C THR A 441 11.81 6.74 -17.36
N SER A 442 11.16 6.56 -16.21
CA SER A 442 10.82 7.64 -15.28
C SER A 442 12.07 8.35 -14.73
N LYS A 443 13.09 7.58 -14.34
CA LYS A 443 14.40 8.10 -13.89
C LYS A 443 15.16 8.80 -15.02
N ASP A 444 15.09 8.31 -16.25
CA ASP A 444 15.69 8.96 -17.43
C ASP A 444 15.03 10.31 -17.72
N HIS A 445 13.69 10.40 -17.67
CA HIS A 445 12.99 11.69 -17.80
C HIS A 445 13.36 12.66 -16.68
N ALA A 446 13.51 12.18 -15.44
CA ALA A 446 13.98 12.99 -14.32
C ALA A 446 15.43 13.47 -14.51
N LEU A 447 16.34 12.61 -14.97
CA LEU A 447 17.74 12.97 -15.28
C LEU A 447 17.84 13.98 -16.41
N VAL A 448 17.04 13.84 -17.47
CA VAL A 448 16.97 14.82 -18.57
C VAL A 448 16.46 16.17 -18.05
N LYS A 449 15.44 16.16 -17.17
CA LYS A 449 14.92 17.39 -16.56
C LYS A 449 15.99 18.07 -15.68
N GLU A 450 16.61 17.34 -14.76
CA GLU A 450 17.70 17.85 -13.91
C GLU A 450 18.88 18.39 -14.75
N HIS A 451 19.19 17.76 -15.89
CA HIS A 451 20.20 18.28 -16.82
C HIS A 451 19.79 19.62 -17.45
N PHE A 452 18.52 19.81 -17.84
CA PHE A 452 18.02 21.10 -18.32
C PHE A 452 17.99 22.16 -17.22
N ASP A 453 17.55 21.81 -16.00
CA ASP A 453 17.51 22.72 -14.86
C ASP A 453 18.94 23.13 -14.41
N HIS A 454 19.91 22.19 -14.39
CA HIS A 454 21.32 22.49 -14.17
C HIS A 454 21.89 23.41 -15.26
N HIS A 455 21.59 23.15 -16.53
CA HIS A 455 22.06 23.99 -17.64
C HIS A 455 21.46 25.41 -17.60
N LYS A 456 20.23 25.55 -17.09
CA LYS A 456 19.61 26.85 -16.81
C LYS A 456 20.31 27.56 -15.64
N VAL A 457 20.56 26.86 -14.53
CA VAL A 457 21.29 27.42 -13.37
C VAL A 457 22.71 27.84 -13.74
N ASP A 458 23.42 27.11 -14.61
CA ASP A 458 24.74 27.53 -15.10
C ASP A 458 24.67 28.81 -15.97
N LYS A 459 23.62 28.98 -16.79
CA LYS A 459 23.39 30.23 -17.54
C LYS A 459 23.11 31.41 -16.60
N GLU A 460 22.24 31.23 -15.61
CA GLU A 460 21.93 32.25 -14.60
C GLU A 460 23.18 32.63 -13.78
N LYS A 461 23.98 31.63 -13.39
CA LYS A 461 25.29 31.78 -12.72
C LYS A 461 26.32 32.52 -13.58
N GLU A 462 26.35 32.32 -14.89
CA GLU A 462 27.24 33.07 -15.79
C GLU A 462 26.78 34.53 -15.98
N ILE A 463 25.47 34.77 -16.06
CA ILE A 463 24.89 36.12 -16.05
C ILE A 463 25.26 36.85 -14.75
N LEU A 464 25.02 36.22 -13.59
CA LEU A 464 25.34 36.77 -12.27
C LEU A 464 26.85 37.05 -12.08
N LYS A 465 27.74 36.19 -12.61
CA LYS A 465 29.19 36.48 -12.66
C LYS A 465 29.47 37.76 -13.45
N ASN A 466 28.86 37.92 -14.63
CA ASN A 466 29.10 39.08 -15.50
C ASN A 466 28.56 40.37 -14.88
N GLU A 467 27.41 40.33 -14.22
CA GLU A 467 26.88 41.45 -13.44
C GLU A 467 27.78 41.77 -12.24
N LEU A 468 28.24 40.76 -11.49
CA LEU A 468 29.16 40.93 -10.37
C LEU A 468 30.51 41.53 -10.81
N LEU A 469 31.02 41.16 -11.99
CA LEU A 469 32.21 41.76 -12.60
C LEU A 469 31.97 43.22 -13.02
N ARG A 470 30.79 43.53 -13.58
CA ARG A 470 30.39 44.91 -13.92
C ARG A 470 30.29 45.78 -12.66
N ILE A 471 29.64 45.29 -11.62
CA ILE A 471 29.49 45.97 -10.32
C ILE A 471 30.87 46.17 -9.66
N LYS A 472 31.76 45.17 -9.68
CA LYS A 472 33.14 45.33 -9.17
C LYS A 472 33.93 46.42 -9.91
N LYS A 473 33.85 46.47 -11.24
CA LYS A 473 34.49 47.56 -12.02
C LYS A 473 33.91 48.93 -11.67
N GLN A 474 32.60 49.01 -11.47
CA GLN A 474 31.94 50.25 -11.06
C GLN A 474 32.36 50.69 -9.65
N ILE A 475 32.41 49.77 -8.68
CA ILE A 475 32.92 50.02 -7.33
C ILE A 475 34.36 50.55 -7.39
N GLN A 476 35.27 49.88 -8.11
CA GLN A 476 36.65 50.33 -8.28
C GLN A 476 36.76 51.73 -8.90
N SER A 477 35.89 52.08 -9.86
CA SER A 477 35.84 53.44 -10.42
C SER A 477 35.36 54.47 -9.39
N SER A 478 34.38 54.13 -8.55
CA SER A 478 33.90 54.98 -7.46
C SER A 478 34.94 55.16 -6.35
N GLU A 479 35.64 54.09 -5.95
CA GLU A 479 36.74 54.13 -4.98
C GLU A 479 37.87 55.05 -5.46
N GLN A 480 38.22 54.99 -6.75
CA GLN A 480 39.20 55.89 -7.35
C GLN A 480 38.74 57.37 -7.35
N ILE A 481 37.44 57.61 -7.58
CA ILE A 481 36.85 58.96 -7.50
C ILE A 481 36.85 59.48 -6.05
N ILE A 482 36.50 58.64 -5.07
CA ILE A 482 36.52 58.99 -3.65
C ILE A 482 37.95 59.33 -3.22
N SER A 483 38.94 58.51 -3.56
CA SER A 483 40.34 58.76 -3.22
C SER A 483 40.86 60.09 -3.83
N ASN A 484 40.46 60.40 -5.06
CA ASN A 484 40.77 61.70 -5.68
C ASN A 484 40.09 62.87 -4.94
N GLN A 485 38.86 62.69 -4.47
CA GLN A 485 38.14 63.71 -3.68
C GLN A 485 38.75 63.89 -2.27
N GLU A 486 39.24 62.83 -1.61
CA GLU A 486 39.96 62.92 -0.34
C GLU A 486 41.28 63.71 -0.49
N LEU A 487 41.99 63.53 -1.60
CA LEU A 487 43.18 64.33 -1.94
C LEU A 487 42.83 65.81 -2.21
N GLU A 488 41.70 66.10 -2.86
CA GLU A 488 41.23 67.48 -3.04
C GLU A 488 40.79 68.10 -1.70
N ILE A 489 40.06 67.37 -0.85
CA ILE A 489 39.64 67.81 0.49
C ILE A 489 40.87 68.13 1.36
N THR A 490 41.85 67.23 1.45
CA THR A 490 43.06 67.45 2.27
C THR A 490 43.93 68.61 1.76
N LYS A 491 43.93 68.87 0.45
CA LYS A 491 44.53 70.06 -0.16
C LYS A 491 43.77 71.34 0.20
N LEU A 492 42.43 71.33 0.12
CA LEU A 492 41.59 72.46 0.51
C LEU A 492 41.69 72.76 2.01
N SER A 493 41.76 71.74 2.88
CA SER A 493 41.97 71.91 4.32
C SER A 493 43.30 72.63 4.65
N LYS A 494 44.38 72.35 3.90
CA LYS A 494 45.65 73.08 4.05
C LYS A 494 45.52 74.55 3.65
N ILE A 495 44.87 74.84 2.52
CA ILE A 495 44.63 76.21 2.06
C ILE A 495 43.77 76.99 3.09
N ILE A 496 42.78 76.34 3.71
CA ILE A 496 41.98 76.93 4.79
C ILE A 496 42.84 77.20 6.03
N GLN A 497 43.69 76.25 6.44
CA GLN A 497 44.60 76.46 7.58
C GLN A 497 45.58 77.62 7.31
N GLU A 498 46.21 77.67 6.14
CA GLU A 498 47.13 78.74 5.74
C GLU A 498 46.43 80.11 5.76
N ALA A 499 45.18 80.19 5.27
CA ALA A 499 44.38 81.41 5.31
C ALA A 499 43.96 81.83 6.73
N ASP A 500 43.60 80.88 7.61
CA ASP A 500 43.29 81.18 9.01
C ASP A 500 44.54 81.58 9.82
N GLU A 501 45.70 80.97 9.55
CA GLU A 501 46.99 81.38 10.13
C GLU A 501 47.39 82.80 9.72
N GLU A 502 47.22 83.16 8.44
CA GLU A 502 47.49 84.51 7.93
C GLU A 502 46.53 85.56 8.52
N LYS A 503 45.22 85.25 8.55
CA LYS A 503 44.21 86.04 9.27
C LYS A 503 44.57 86.25 10.75
N GLN A 504 45.12 85.25 11.42
CA GLN A 504 45.59 85.36 12.82
C GLN A 504 46.87 86.20 12.97
N ARG A 505 47.68 86.38 11.92
CA ARG A 505 48.80 87.34 11.89
C ARG A 505 48.26 88.76 11.74
N GLN A 506 47.42 88.99 10.73
CA GLN A 506 46.82 90.29 10.45
C GLN A 506 45.99 90.83 11.63
N LEU A 507 45.27 89.97 12.37
CA LEU A 507 44.56 90.36 13.59
C LEU A 507 45.52 90.84 14.71
N LYS A 508 46.70 90.23 14.85
CA LYS A 508 47.72 90.64 15.83
C LYS A 508 48.38 91.96 15.43
N GLU A 509 48.70 92.12 14.15
CA GLU A 509 49.25 93.38 13.61
C GLU A 509 48.26 94.53 13.76
N TYR A 510 46.99 94.32 13.41
CA TYR A 510 45.92 95.29 13.67
C TYR A 510 45.79 95.63 15.16
N SER A 511 45.87 94.64 16.05
CA SER A 511 45.88 94.88 17.50
C SER A 511 47.08 95.71 17.97
N SER A 512 48.25 95.55 17.35
CA SER A 512 49.43 96.40 17.63
C SER A 512 49.19 97.83 17.16
N VAL A 513 48.74 98.01 15.91
CA VAL A 513 48.45 99.34 15.35
C VAL A 513 47.35 100.07 16.15
N VAL A 514 46.36 99.35 16.67
CA VAL A 514 45.35 99.89 17.60
C VAL A 514 45.98 100.32 18.92
N HIS A 515 46.88 99.52 19.49
CA HIS A 515 47.61 99.88 20.71
C HIS A 515 48.49 101.13 20.51
N ASP A 516 49.27 101.18 19.42
CA ASP A 516 50.14 102.31 19.07
C ASP A 516 49.32 103.58 18.82
N ARG A 517 48.19 103.47 18.09
CA ARG A 517 47.23 104.57 17.88
C ARG A 517 46.74 105.13 19.22
N ASP A 518 46.33 104.27 20.15
CA ASP A 518 45.75 104.71 21.41
C ASP A 518 46.80 105.23 22.40
N ALA A 519 48.03 104.71 22.36
CA ALA A 519 49.18 105.27 23.06
C ALA A 519 49.55 106.67 22.52
N LEU A 520 49.64 106.85 21.21
CA LEU A 520 49.88 108.15 20.56
C LEU A 520 48.74 109.14 20.83
N ARG A 521 47.48 108.69 20.82
CA ARG A 521 46.31 109.49 21.19
C ARG A 521 46.40 109.97 22.64
N GLN A 522 46.82 109.11 23.57
CA GLN A 522 47.00 109.47 24.98
C GLN A 522 48.14 110.49 25.17
N GLN A 523 49.28 110.30 24.48
CA GLN A 523 50.37 111.28 24.47
C GLN A 523 49.94 112.63 23.90
N LEU A 524 49.13 112.64 22.83
CA LEU A 524 48.60 113.86 22.22
C LEU A 524 47.63 114.59 23.16
N ILE A 525 46.79 113.86 23.91
CA ILE A 525 45.92 114.45 24.93
C ILE A 525 46.75 115.09 26.05
N GLN A 526 47.78 114.40 26.55
CA GLN A 526 48.70 114.95 27.57
C GLN A 526 49.40 116.22 27.07
N ARG A 527 50.00 116.19 25.87
CA ARG A 527 50.65 117.35 25.24
C ARG A 527 49.70 118.53 25.03
N ASN A 528 48.43 118.28 24.67
CA ASN A 528 47.44 119.34 24.53
C ASN A 528 47.06 119.98 25.87
N GLU A 529 47.03 119.23 26.98
CA GLU A 529 46.81 119.78 28.32
C GLU A 529 48.04 120.56 28.82
N GLU A 530 49.25 120.02 28.61
CA GLU A 530 50.52 120.76 28.86
C GLU A 530 50.52 122.11 28.12
N LEU A 531 50.16 122.12 26.84
CA LEU A 531 50.02 123.35 26.03
C LEU A 531 48.93 124.29 26.57
N ARG A 532 47.77 123.78 27.01
CA ARG A 532 46.71 124.61 27.61
C ARG A 532 47.19 125.31 28.88
N VAL A 533 47.87 124.57 29.77
CA VAL A 533 48.46 125.11 31.00
C VAL A 533 49.52 126.18 30.68
N LEU A 534 50.35 125.97 29.66
CA LEU A 534 51.32 126.96 29.18
C LEU A 534 50.64 128.22 28.61
N TYR A 535 49.57 128.08 27.81
CA TYR A 535 48.82 129.22 27.27
C TYR A 535 48.15 130.05 28.37
N GLU A 536 47.52 129.44 29.37
CA GLU A 536 46.97 130.16 30.52
C GLU A 536 48.08 130.83 31.37
N LYS A 537 49.23 130.16 31.56
CA LYS A 537 50.40 130.77 32.23
C LYS A 537 50.91 132.01 31.48
N ILE A 538 51.02 131.95 30.15
CA ILE A 538 51.40 133.09 29.30
C ILE A 538 50.35 134.22 29.37
N LYS A 539 49.06 133.88 29.37
CA LYS A 539 47.94 134.83 29.50
C LYS A 539 47.93 135.55 30.84
N ILE A 540 48.16 134.83 31.94
CA ILE A 540 48.35 135.40 33.29
C ILE A 540 49.59 136.31 33.31
N GLN A 541 50.74 135.85 32.80
CA GLN A 541 51.97 136.65 32.76
C GLN A 541 51.79 137.94 31.93
N LYS A 542 51.11 137.88 30.77
CA LYS A 542 50.77 139.07 29.96
C LYS A 542 49.86 140.04 30.73
N SER A 543 48.86 139.55 31.47
CA SER A 543 47.99 140.39 32.31
C SER A 543 48.78 141.08 33.44
N THR A 544 49.64 140.34 34.14
CA THR A 544 50.50 140.88 35.20
C THR A 544 51.50 141.90 34.64
N LEU A 545 52.12 141.64 33.49
CA LEU A 545 53.02 142.59 32.82
C LEU A 545 52.30 143.87 32.38
N ALA A 546 51.07 143.77 31.86
CA ALA A 546 50.27 144.94 31.49
C ALA A 546 49.89 145.79 32.72
N LYS A 547 49.53 145.15 33.84
CA LYS A 547 49.27 145.84 35.12
C LYS A 547 50.53 146.54 35.65
N GLY A 548 51.66 145.85 35.68
CA GLY A 548 52.94 146.43 36.11
C GLY A 548 53.41 147.57 35.21
N HIS A 549 53.20 147.47 33.90
CA HIS A 549 53.49 148.55 32.95
C HIS A 549 52.60 149.78 33.18
N HIS A 550 51.31 149.59 33.50
CA HIS A 550 50.41 150.68 33.84
C HIS A 550 50.86 151.40 35.13
N GLN A 551 51.14 150.63 36.19
CA GLN A 551 51.67 151.17 37.47
C GLN A 551 53.00 151.91 37.28
N PHE A 552 53.88 151.41 36.41
CA PHE A 552 55.11 152.09 36.04
C PHE A 552 54.85 153.42 35.31
N GLN A 553 53.91 153.47 34.36
CA GLN A 553 53.51 154.72 33.70
C GLN A 553 52.92 155.74 34.69
N GLU A 554 52.13 155.30 35.68
CA GLU A 554 51.59 156.17 36.72
C GLU A 554 52.73 156.76 37.57
N LYS A 555 53.65 155.93 38.05
CA LYS A 555 54.83 156.39 38.81
C LYS A 555 55.74 157.29 37.96
N GLN A 556 55.85 157.06 36.65
CA GLN A 556 56.58 157.94 35.75
C GLN A 556 55.91 159.32 35.60
N LYS A 557 54.58 159.39 35.51
CA LYS A 557 53.82 160.65 35.51
C LYS A 557 53.94 161.40 36.85
N GLU A 558 53.90 160.67 37.96
CA GLU A 558 54.10 161.21 39.31
C GLU A 558 55.51 161.82 39.45
N ILE A 559 56.57 161.09 39.05
CA ILE A 559 57.94 161.62 38.99
C ILE A 559 58.02 162.87 38.11
N GLN A 560 57.38 162.90 36.93
CA GLN A 560 57.35 164.09 36.07
C GLN A 560 56.61 165.28 36.72
N SER A 561 55.53 165.06 37.47
CA SER A 561 54.84 166.12 38.21
C SER A 561 55.68 166.66 39.37
N LEU A 562 56.38 165.79 40.11
CA LEU A 562 57.30 166.16 41.18
C LEU A 562 58.50 166.93 40.63
N GLN A 563 59.09 166.49 39.51
CA GLN A 563 60.15 167.23 38.80
C GLN A 563 59.70 168.64 38.39
N LYS A 564 58.50 168.78 37.83
CA LYS A 564 57.92 170.10 37.51
C LYS A 564 57.68 170.96 38.76
N ARG A 565 57.23 170.36 39.87
CA ARG A 565 57.05 171.11 41.13
C ARG A 565 58.38 171.53 41.75
N VAL A 566 59.43 170.71 41.68
CA VAL A 566 60.79 171.07 42.08
C VAL A 566 61.33 172.21 41.21
N GLN A 567 61.14 172.16 39.88
CA GLN A 567 61.52 173.23 38.97
C GLN A 567 60.82 174.56 39.29
N ALA A 568 59.50 174.52 39.55
CA ALA A 568 58.75 175.70 39.97
C ALA A 568 59.26 176.26 41.31
N LEU A 569 59.49 175.42 42.32
CA LEU A 569 60.03 175.82 43.62
C LEU A 569 61.47 176.38 43.52
N SER A 570 62.30 175.87 42.60
CA SER A 570 63.63 176.46 42.35
C SER A 570 63.54 177.83 41.69
N PHE A 571 62.59 178.05 40.78
CA PHE A 571 62.37 179.35 40.15
C PHE A 571 61.77 180.38 41.13
N GLU A 572 60.82 179.96 41.97
CA GLU A 572 60.29 180.76 43.10
C GLU A 572 61.45 181.19 44.03
N LYS A 573 62.34 180.25 44.41
CA LYS A 573 63.53 180.55 45.23
C LYS A 573 64.50 181.51 44.54
N GLU A 574 64.78 181.32 43.26
CA GLU A 574 65.72 182.17 42.50
C GLU A 574 65.18 183.60 42.34
N ALA A 575 63.88 183.76 42.07
CA ALA A 575 63.22 185.06 42.05
C ALA A 575 63.32 185.78 43.41
N SER A 576 63.06 185.09 44.53
CA SER A 576 63.26 185.67 45.87
C SER A 576 64.73 185.99 46.18
N SER A 577 65.67 185.16 45.70
CA SER A 577 67.10 185.42 45.86
C SER A 577 67.57 186.66 45.09
N ASN A 578 66.97 186.94 43.93
CA ASN A 578 67.26 188.15 43.15
C ASN A 578 66.67 189.41 43.80
N GLN A 579 65.49 189.30 44.44
CA GLN A 579 64.91 190.41 45.23
C GLN A 579 65.83 190.82 46.39
N LEU A 580 66.44 189.85 47.09
CA LEU A 580 67.38 190.13 48.19
C LEU A 580 68.64 190.89 47.74
N GLN A 581 69.12 190.73 46.50
CA GLN A 581 70.31 191.45 46.03
C GLN A 581 70.10 192.98 45.91
N HIS A 582 68.85 193.45 45.84
CA HIS A 582 68.54 194.89 45.81
C HIS A 582 68.51 195.54 47.20
N GLU A 583 68.48 194.76 48.28
CA GLU A 583 68.37 195.27 49.65
C GLU A 583 69.58 196.14 50.05
N ASP A 584 70.79 195.69 49.71
CA ASP A 584 72.02 196.40 50.07
C ASP A 584 72.31 197.63 49.19
N SER A 585 71.69 197.76 48.02
CA SER A 585 71.66 199.05 47.28
C SER A 585 70.76 200.07 47.97
N LEU A 586 69.55 199.65 48.37
CA LEU A 586 68.57 200.54 49.02
C LEU A 586 69.08 201.06 50.37
N LYS A 587 69.75 200.23 51.17
CA LYS A 587 70.43 200.67 52.42
C LYS A 587 71.49 201.75 52.17
N ARG A 588 72.25 201.63 51.07
CA ARG A 588 73.30 202.60 50.69
C ARG A 588 72.70 203.93 50.22
N GLU A 589 71.60 203.88 49.47
CA GLU A 589 70.87 205.09 49.05
C GLU A 589 70.22 205.80 50.24
N MET A 590 69.62 205.06 51.18
CA MET A 590 69.03 205.62 52.41
C MET A 590 70.05 206.45 53.21
N LEU A 591 71.22 205.86 53.53
CA LEU A 591 72.29 206.55 54.29
C LEU A 591 72.85 207.78 53.54
N LYS A 592 72.82 207.76 52.21
CA LYS A 592 73.24 208.88 51.37
C LYS A 592 72.23 210.02 51.41
N LEU A 593 70.94 209.70 51.31
CA LEU A 593 69.82 210.66 51.39
C LEU A 593 69.69 211.28 52.79
N GLU A 594 69.92 210.53 53.87
CA GLU A 594 69.94 211.09 55.24
C GLU A 594 71.04 212.14 55.42
N LYS A 595 72.20 211.93 54.79
CA LYS A 595 73.33 212.87 54.83
C LYS A 595 73.06 214.11 53.97
N GLU A 596 72.57 213.92 52.75
CA GLU A 596 72.18 215.01 51.83
C GLU A 596 71.06 215.86 52.45
N LEU A 597 70.10 215.27 53.17
CA LEU A 597 69.06 215.97 53.91
C LEU A 597 69.61 216.85 55.05
N LEU A 598 70.71 216.45 55.70
CA LEU A 598 71.34 217.24 56.75
C LEU A 598 72.09 218.44 56.16
N GLU A 599 72.80 218.22 55.05
CA GLU A 599 73.49 219.26 54.29
C GLU A 599 72.49 220.29 53.72
N GLU A 600 71.39 219.85 53.08
CA GLU A 600 70.33 220.75 52.61
C GLU A 600 69.61 221.49 53.75
N LYS A 601 69.44 220.91 54.94
CA LYS A 601 68.89 221.64 56.10
C LYS A 601 69.78 222.77 56.60
N THR A 602 71.11 222.62 56.51
CA THR A 602 72.03 223.75 56.79
C THR A 602 72.02 224.78 55.67
N LYS A 603 71.94 224.33 54.41
CA LYS A 603 71.93 225.15 53.20
C LYS A 603 70.66 226.01 53.08
N ILE A 604 69.47 225.47 53.37
CA ILE A 604 68.19 226.21 53.41
C ILE A 604 68.26 227.39 54.38
N ARG A 605 69.02 227.27 55.47
CA ARG A 605 69.18 228.34 56.46
C ARG A 605 69.96 229.53 55.91
N ALA A 606 70.99 229.29 55.09
CA ALA A 606 71.76 230.32 54.39
C ALA A 606 71.02 230.86 53.15
N LEU A 607 70.40 229.98 52.35
CA LEU A 607 69.63 230.39 51.16
C LEU A 607 68.39 231.23 51.51
N SER A 608 67.89 231.14 52.76
CA SER A 608 66.84 232.06 53.25
C SER A 608 67.31 233.51 53.40
N GLU A 609 68.63 233.77 53.38
CA GLU A 609 69.22 235.11 53.42
C GLU A 609 69.59 235.63 52.01
N GLU A 610 69.61 234.77 50.99
CA GLU A 610 70.00 235.12 49.60
C GLU A 610 68.86 235.11 48.56
N LEU A 611 67.69 234.50 48.83
CA LEU A 611 66.68 234.22 47.78
C LEU A 611 65.81 235.40 47.32
N ASP A 612 66.41 236.58 47.16
CA ASP A 612 65.75 237.82 46.76
C ASP A 612 65.88 238.05 45.21
N HIS A 613 65.31 237.14 44.37
CA HIS A 613 64.88 237.22 42.90
C HIS A 613 65.20 235.95 41.95
N PRO A 614 64.53 235.66 40.75
CA PRO A 614 64.14 234.26 40.21
C PRO A 614 64.18 233.79 38.66
N LEU A 615 63.76 232.52 38.19
CA LEU A 615 62.96 232.03 36.90
C LEU A 615 63.05 230.57 36.09
N ASN A 616 61.92 229.76 35.79
CA ASN A 616 61.37 228.74 34.66
C ASN A 616 61.86 227.23 34.15
N VAL A 617 61.30 226.22 33.30
CA VAL A 617 60.00 225.52 32.66
C VAL A 617 60.17 224.12 31.75
N HIS A 618 59.16 223.27 31.20
CA HIS A 618 59.22 221.80 30.57
C HIS A 618 58.08 221.09 29.56
N ARG A 619 58.19 219.85 28.84
CA ARG A 619 57.13 219.00 27.97
C ARG A 619 57.39 217.51 27.23
N TRP A 620 56.41 216.69 26.59
CA TRP A 620 56.50 215.22 25.95
C TRP A 620 55.33 214.44 25.02
N ARG A 621 55.47 213.24 24.26
CA ARG A 621 54.42 212.33 23.44
C ARG A 621 54.75 210.82 22.78
N ARG A 622 53.86 210.01 22.01
CA ARG A 622 53.93 208.50 21.44
C ARG A 622 52.96 207.91 20.23
N LEU A 623 53.03 206.64 19.61
CA LEU A 623 52.10 205.89 18.55
C LEU A 623 52.27 204.29 18.08
N GLU A 624 51.39 203.58 17.21
CA GLU A 624 51.19 202.02 16.91
C GLU A 624 50.62 201.37 15.47
N GLY A 625 50.38 199.99 15.16
CA GLY A 625 49.82 199.26 13.86
C GLY A 625 49.54 197.62 13.63
N SER A 626 48.98 196.99 12.48
CA SER A 626 48.43 195.50 12.22
C SER A 626 48.19 194.77 10.74
N ASP A 627 47.76 193.41 10.51
CA ASP A 627 46.87 192.67 9.39
C ASP A 627 46.92 191.05 8.85
N PRO A 628 46.47 190.40 7.65
CA PRO A 628 45.76 189.00 7.42
C PRO A 628 45.89 187.92 6.12
N LYS A 629 45.18 186.69 5.95
CA LYS A 629 44.96 185.74 4.68
C LYS A 629 43.88 184.51 4.69
N ARG A 630 43.26 183.97 3.56
CA ARG A 630 42.26 182.77 3.53
C ARG A 630 42.14 181.68 2.36
N PHE A 631 42.47 181.87 1.07
CA PHE A 631 41.91 181.08 -0.10
C PHE A 631 42.24 179.56 -0.28
N GLU A 632 43.36 179.04 0.26
CA GLU A 632 43.96 177.77 -0.22
C GLU A 632 43.21 176.47 0.14
N MET A 633 42.33 176.50 1.16
CA MET A 633 41.74 175.29 1.76
C MET A 633 40.79 174.53 0.81
N ILE A 634 40.00 175.26 0.01
CA ILE A 634 38.92 174.69 -0.82
C ILE A 634 39.47 173.70 -1.87
N ARG A 635 40.66 174.00 -2.41
CA ARG A 635 41.27 173.24 -3.53
C ARG A 635 41.71 171.82 -3.13
N LYS A 636 41.93 171.55 -1.84
CA LYS A 636 42.29 170.22 -1.33
C LYS A 636 41.10 169.25 -1.28
N LEU A 637 39.88 169.76 -1.09
CA LEU A 637 38.71 168.93 -0.76
C LEU A 637 38.20 168.12 -1.98
N GLN A 638 38.07 168.78 -3.13
CA GLN A 638 37.64 168.13 -4.39
C GLN A 638 38.62 167.05 -4.88
N ALA A 639 39.92 167.19 -4.60
CA ALA A 639 40.95 166.23 -4.99
C ALA A 639 40.85 164.89 -4.21
N LEU A 640 40.30 164.91 -3.00
CA LEU A 640 40.11 163.71 -2.17
C LEU A 640 38.87 162.90 -2.60
N GLN A 641 37.77 163.58 -2.95
CA GLN A 641 36.53 162.90 -3.37
C GLN A 641 36.74 162.02 -4.63
N LYS A 642 37.48 162.51 -5.64
CA LYS A 642 37.81 161.70 -6.83
C LYS A 642 38.67 160.47 -6.55
N LYS A 643 39.50 160.47 -5.49
CA LYS A 643 40.27 159.29 -5.06
C LYS A 643 39.40 158.25 -4.35
N LEU A 644 38.37 158.70 -3.62
CA LEU A 644 37.47 157.81 -2.87
C LEU A 644 36.61 156.97 -3.81
N ILE A 645 35.97 157.59 -4.82
CA ILE A 645 35.09 156.91 -5.79
C ILE A 645 35.84 155.76 -6.49
N LYS A 646 37.04 156.03 -7.02
CA LYS A 646 37.85 155.00 -7.69
C LYS A 646 38.24 153.82 -6.79
N LYS A 647 38.34 154.02 -5.47
CA LYS A 647 38.60 152.93 -4.53
C LYS A 647 37.35 152.11 -4.17
N TYR A 648 36.15 152.70 -4.27
CA TYR A 648 34.91 151.92 -4.20
C TYR A 648 34.77 151.01 -5.43
N GLU A 649 35.04 151.53 -6.64
CA GLU A 649 35.02 150.75 -7.89
C GLU A 649 36.01 149.56 -7.86
N GLU A 650 37.24 149.78 -7.41
CA GLU A 650 38.24 148.71 -7.23
C GLU A 650 37.86 147.66 -6.17
N THR A 651 36.91 147.97 -5.27
CA THR A 651 36.46 147.05 -4.20
C THR A 651 35.28 146.22 -4.68
N THR A 652 34.25 146.84 -5.26
CA THR A 652 33.07 146.10 -5.77
C THR A 652 33.41 145.12 -6.89
N ILE A 653 34.43 145.41 -7.71
CA ILE A 653 34.96 144.46 -8.71
C ILE A 653 35.57 143.21 -8.04
N LYS A 654 36.21 143.36 -6.87
CA LYS A 654 36.78 142.23 -6.12
C LYS A 654 35.71 141.41 -5.41
N ASP A 655 34.71 142.07 -4.84
CA ASP A 655 33.59 141.39 -4.16
C ASP A 655 32.80 140.52 -5.15
N LEU A 656 32.56 141.01 -6.37
CA LEU A 656 31.99 140.21 -7.48
C LEU A 656 32.87 139.00 -7.84
N LEU A 657 34.19 139.19 -7.90
CA LEU A 657 35.13 138.13 -8.25
C LEU A 657 35.28 137.08 -7.14
N ILE A 658 35.06 137.45 -5.88
CA ILE A 658 34.93 136.52 -4.75
C ILE A 658 33.64 135.70 -4.90
N LEU A 659 32.49 136.35 -5.16
CA LEU A 659 31.20 135.68 -5.37
C LEU A 659 31.24 134.62 -6.49
N GLU A 660 31.91 134.90 -7.62
CA GLU A 660 32.11 133.90 -8.68
C GLU A 660 32.96 132.70 -8.20
N LYS A 661 34.01 132.94 -7.41
CA LYS A 661 34.89 131.87 -6.91
C LYS A 661 34.24 131.04 -5.81
N GLU A 662 33.44 131.65 -4.94
CA GLU A 662 32.64 130.94 -3.94
C GLU A 662 31.58 130.07 -4.62
N LYS A 663 30.91 130.57 -5.66
CA LYS A 663 29.94 129.80 -6.43
C LYS A 663 30.60 128.61 -7.15
N LEU A 664 31.72 128.82 -7.84
CA LEU A 664 32.54 127.75 -8.44
C LEU A 664 33.01 126.72 -7.41
N TYR A 665 33.38 127.15 -6.20
CA TYR A 665 33.80 126.26 -5.11
C TYR A 665 32.63 125.41 -4.58
N VAL A 666 31.43 125.98 -4.44
CA VAL A 666 30.21 125.23 -4.09
C VAL A 666 29.82 124.24 -5.20
N GLU A 667 29.93 124.64 -6.46
CA GLU A 667 29.67 123.78 -7.62
C GLU A 667 30.67 122.61 -7.69
N LEU A 668 31.99 122.86 -7.56
CA LEU A 668 33.00 121.80 -7.45
C LEU A 668 32.76 120.88 -6.23
N LYS A 669 32.44 121.44 -5.06
CA LYS A 669 32.15 120.66 -3.86
C LYS A 669 30.91 119.78 -4.02
N THR A 670 29.90 120.25 -4.77
CA THR A 670 28.70 119.48 -5.11
C THR A 670 29.00 118.38 -6.14
N ILE A 671 29.96 118.60 -7.05
CA ILE A 671 30.44 117.57 -7.98
C ILE A 671 31.27 116.50 -7.25
N LEU A 672 32.22 116.88 -6.38
CA LEU A 672 32.97 115.92 -5.56
C LEU A 672 32.05 115.10 -4.65
N ALA A 673 31.07 115.73 -4.00
CA ALA A 673 30.08 115.03 -3.18
C ALA A 673 29.11 114.12 -3.97
N ARG A 674 29.17 114.15 -5.31
CA ARG A 674 28.42 113.25 -6.22
C ARG A 674 29.32 112.23 -6.92
N GLN A 675 30.64 112.30 -6.76
CA GLN A 675 31.53 111.24 -7.23
C GLN A 675 31.52 110.08 -6.20
N PRO A 676 31.32 108.83 -6.63
CA PRO A 676 31.50 107.69 -5.74
C PRO A 676 32.95 107.63 -5.26
N GLY A 677 33.14 107.42 -3.96
CA GLY A 677 34.48 107.23 -3.38
C GLY A 677 35.18 105.98 -3.93
N ALA A 678 36.49 105.87 -3.73
CA ALA A 678 37.29 104.76 -4.28
C ALA A 678 36.71 103.38 -3.95
N GLU A 679 36.29 103.16 -2.70
CA GLU A 679 35.62 101.92 -2.25
C GLU A 679 34.35 101.60 -3.07
N VAL A 680 33.57 102.62 -3.46
CA VAL A 680 32.35 102.45 -4.26
C VAL A 680 32.69 102.20 -5.74
N ALA A 681 33.80 102.74 -6.23
CA ALA A 681 34.31 102.41 -7.56
C ALA A 681 34.84 100.96 -7.64
N GLU A 682 35.53 100.48 -6.59
CA GLU A 682 35.94 99.07 -6.47
C GLU A 682 34.75 98.13 -6.30
N GLN A 683 33.78 98.47 -5.44
CA GLN A 683 32.53 97.72 -5.33
C GLN A 683 31.79 97.68 -6.68
N LEU A 684 31.73 98.77 -7.44
CA LEU A 684 31.16 98.78 -8.78
C LEU A 684 31.95 97.90 -9.76
N ALA A 685 33.27 97.79 -9.64
CA ALA A 685 34.06 96.85 -10.44
C ALA A 685 33.72 95.39 -10.08
N VAL A 686 33.70 95.05 -8.79
CA VAL A 686 33.35 93.70 -8.29
C VAL A 686 31.89 93.34 -8.65
N TYR A 687 30.95 94.27 -8.54
CA TYR A 687 29.56 94.04 -8.96
C TYR A 687 29.44 93.88 -10.48
N LYS A 688 30.24 94.59 -11.28
CA LYS A 688 30.26 94.45 -12.74
C LYS A 688 30.88 93.12 -13.18
N GLU A 689 31.86 92.62 -12.45
CA GLU A 689 32.47 91.30 -12.68
C GLU A 689 31.57 90.15 -12.22
N THR A 690 30.93 90.24 -11.05
CA THR A 690 29.94 89.24 -10.60
C THR A 690 28.68 89.26 -11.45
N LEU A 691 28.24 90.42 -11.95
CA LEU A 691 27.15 90.52 -12.95
C LEU A 691 27.55 89.81 -14.25
N LYS A 692 28.76 90.04 -14.77
CA LYS A 692 29.30 89.35 -15.96
C LYS A 692 29.39 87.83 -15.74
N GLY A 693 29.82 87.40 -14.56
CA GLY A 693 29.81 85.99 -14.16
C GLY A 693 28.40 85.39 -14.13
N LYS A 694 27.43 86.11 -13.54
CA LYS A 694 26.01 85.69 -13.51
C LYS A 694 25.37 85.69 -14.89
N GLN A 695 25.76 86.61 -15.79
CA GLN A 695 25.27 86.68 -17.16
C GLN A 695 25.87 85.58 -18.05
N ASN A 696 27.11 85.14 -17.77
CA ASN A 696 27.66 83.91 -18.37
C ASN A 696 26.97 82.65 -17.84
N GLN A 697 26.70 82.55 -16.53
CA GLN A 697 25.90 81.45 -15.96
C GLN A 697 24.48 81.42 -16.54
N MET A 698 23.87 82.59 -16.77
CA MET A 698 22.57 82.70 -17.43
C MET A 698 22.62 82.16 -18.87
N LYS A 699 23.65 82.51 -19.65
CA LYS A 699 23.85 81.94 -21.00
C LYS A 699 24.06 80.43 -20.98
N GLN A 700 24.85 79.90 -20.05
CA GLN A 700 25.05 78.46 -19.90
C GLN A 700 23.72 77.76 -19.58
N MET A 701 22.92 78.31 -18.68
CA MET A 701 21.56 77.81 -18.42
C MET A 701 20.60 77.99 -19.61
N GLU A 702 20.74 79.02 -20.44
CA GLU A 702 19.97 79.18 -21.69
C GLU A 702 20.36 78.14 -22.75
N GLU A 703 21.65 77.81 -22.85
CA GLU A 703 22.22 76.78 -23.72
C GLU A 703 21.79 75.38 -23.27
N GLU A 704 21.89 75.07 -21.98
CA GLU A 704 21.34 73.86 -21.36
C GLU A 704 19.82 73.74 -21.56
N LEU A 705 19.07 74.82 -21.30
CA LEU A 705 17.61 74.86 -21.54
C LEU A 705 17.28 74.69 -23.03
N SER A 706 18.16 75.11 -23.94
CA SER A 706 18.03 74.86 -25.38
C SER A 706 18.27 73.38 -25.72
N MET A 707 19.27 72.73 -25.11
CA MET A 707 19.53 71.29 -25.23
C MET A 707 18.34 70.47 -24.70
N TYR A 708 17.81 70.78 -23.51
CA TYR A 708 16.61 70.12 -22.99
C TYR A 708 15.38 70.36 -23.87
N LYS A 709 15.21 71.56 -24.46
CA LYS A 709 14.17 71.84 -25.46
C LYS A 709 14.37 71.07 -26.78
N MET A 710 15.59 70.61 -27.08
CA MET A 710 15.89 69.76 -28.23
C MET A 710 15.55 68.30 -27.93
N GLN A 711 16.00 67.77 -26.78
CA GLN A 711 15.62 66.44 -26.30
C GLN A 711 14.10 66.28 -26.19
N VAL A 712 13.38 67.28 -25.67
CA VAL A 712 11.90 67.26 -25.61
C VAL A 712 11.24 67.28 -27.00
N LYS A 713 11.90 67.80 -28.04
CA LYS A 713 11.42 67.67 -29.44
C LYS A 713 11.74 66.30 -30.02
N GLU A 714 12.89 65.71 -29.68
CA GLU A 714 13.30 64.37 -30.09
C GLU A 714 12.37 63.32 -29.47
N TYR A 715 12.14 63.36 -28.16
CA TYR A 715 11.17 62.49 -27.49
C TYR A 715 9.73 62.65 -28.02
N ARG A 716 9.30 63.86 -28.41
CA ARG A 716 8.02 64.03 -29.12
C ARG A 716 8.02 63.39 -30.50
N ARG A 717 9.12 63.48 -31.25
CA ARG A 717 9.27 62.87 -32.56
C ARG A 717 9.27 61.34 -32.46
N GLU A 718 9.91 60.79 -31.44
CA GLU A 718 9.86 59.36 -31.11
C GLU A 718 8.45 58.94 -30.70
N GLN A 719 7.76 59.70 -29.85
CA GLN A 719 6.35 59.46 -29.54
C GLN A 719 5.46 59.50 -30.80
N GLU A 720 5.64 60.48 -31.69
CA GLU A 720 4.92 60.55 -32.98
C GLU A 720 5.27 59.41 -33.95
N LEU A 721 6.43 58.77 -33.82
CA LEU A 721 6.83 57.59 -34.60
C LEU A 721 6.23 56.32 -33.98
N LEU A 722 6.43 56.09 -32.69
CA LEU A 722 5.83 54.98 -31.94
C LEU A 722 4.28 54.99 -32.01
N GLU A 723 3.66 56.17 -32.05
CA GLU A 723 2.20 56.30 -32.20
C GLU A 723 1.72 56.07 -33.64
N LYS A 724 2.59 56.24 -34.65
CA LYS A 724 2.35 55.78 -36.04
C LYS A 724 2.58 54.28 -36.19
N GLU A 725 3.64 53.72 -35.61
CA GLU A 725 3.88 52.28 -35.56
C GLU A 725 2.73 51.56 -34.83
N ARG A 726 2.25 52.10 -33.70
CA ARG A 726 1.05 51.59 -33.01
C ARG A 726 -0.21 51.69 -33.88
N GLN A 727 -0.32 52.70 -34.76
CA GLN A 727 -1.43 52.79 -35.72
C GLN A 727 -1.27 51.79 -36.87
N GLN A 728 -0.06 51.59 -37.38
CA GLN A 728 0.25 50.59 -38.42
C GLN A 728 0.00 49.17 -37.91
N ILE A 729 0.56 48.79 -36.75
CA ILE A 729 0.31 47.49 -36.10
C ILE A 729 -1.19 47.28 -35.85
N ARG A 730 -1.94 48.36 -35.49
CA ARG A 730 -3.40 48.27 -35.33
C ARG A 730 -4.14 48.11 -36.66
N GLN A 731 -3.67 48.73 -37.74
CA GLN A 731 -4.21 48.52 -39.09
C GLN A 731 -3.87 47.12 -39.62
N GLU A 732 -2.64 46.65 -39.47
CA GLU A 732 -2.21 45.31 -39.83
C GLU A 732 -2.97 44.24 -39.04
N TRP A 733 -3.22 44.45 -37.75
CA TRP A 733 -4.06 43.56 -36.95
C TRP A 733 -5.53 43.58 -37.40
N LEU A 734 -6.09 44.75 -37.74
CA LEU A 734 -7.45 44.86 -38.30
C LEU A 734 -7.55 44.18 -39.68
N ASP A 735 -6.55 44.32 -40.53
CA ASP A 735 -6.46 43.67 -41.84
C ASP A 735 -6.25 42.16 -41.72
N GLN A 736 -5.49 41.69 -40.72
CA GLN A 736 -5.39 40.28 -40.37
C GLN A 736 -6.72 39.72 -39.85
N GLN A 737 -7.45 40.47 -39.00
CA GLN A 737 -8.78 40.07 -38.52
C GLN A 737 -9.84 40.08 -39.64
N LEU A 738 -9.78 41.04 -40.57
CA LEU A 738 -10.60 41.08 -41.77
C LEU A 738 -10.29 39.91 -42.71
N LYS A 739 -9.01 39.60 -42.92
CA LYS A 739 -8.58 38.41 -43.69
C LYS A 739 -9.07 37.13 -43.04
N ALA A 740 -8.88 36.95 -41.73
CA ALA A 740 -9.38 35.79 -40.98
C ALA A 740 -10.92 35.68 -40.93
N HIS A 741 -11.65 36.78 -41.10
CA HIS A 741 -13.10 36.75 -41.31
C HIS A 741 -13.50 36.41 -42.76
N SER A 742 -12.68 36.77 -43.75
CA SER A 742 -12.91 36.41 -45.16
C SER A 742 -12.49 34.97 -45.50
N GLU A 743 -11.43 34.48 -44.86
CA GLU A 743 -10.91 33.11 -44.93
C GLU A 743 -11.36 32.37 -43.66
N GLY A 744 -12.67 32.08 -43.59
CA GLY A 744 -13.36 31.68 -42.36
C GLY A 744 -12.83 30.41 -41.68
N ILE A 745 -11.84 30.58 -40.80
CA ILE A 745 -11.23 29.52 -39.98
C ILE A 745 -11.16 29.99 -38.52
N THR A 746 -11.77 29.22 -37.63
CA THR A 746 -11.66 29.38 -36.17
C THR A 746 -10.93 28.16 -35.58
N PRO A 747 -10.53 28.17 -34.29
CA PRO A 747 -9.30 28.85 -33.88
C PRO A 747 -8.29 27.86 -33.27
N SER A 748 -6.99 28.17 -33.32
CA SER A 748 -5.99 27.41 -32.56
C SER A 748 -4.86 28.31 -32.04
N ASN A 749 -3.97 27.73 -31.23
CA ASN A 749 -3.27 28.41 -30.15
C ASN A 749 -1.74 28.38 -30.32
N GLN A 750 -1.06 29.26 -29.56
CA GLN A 750 0.32 29.13 -29.06
C GLN A 750 1.57 29.42 -29.94
N THR A 751 2.56 29.97 -29.21
CA THR A 751 4.03 29.88 -29.40
C THR A 751 4.68 30.48 -30.65
N MET A 752 5.04 31.76 -30.53
CA MET A 752 6.32 32.27 -31.06
C MET A 752 7.49 31.60 -30.30
N HIS A 753 8.54 31.17 -31.00
CA HIS A 753 9.85 30.84 -30.41
C HIS A 753 10.81 32.01 -30.55
N GLU A 754 11.90 32.01 -29.78
CA GLU A 754 12.95 33.04 -29.87
C GLU A 754 13.72 32.97 -31.20
N VAL A 755 14.27 34.11 -31.64
CA VAL A 755 15.69 34.21 -32.02
C VAL A 755 16.25 35.53 -31.49
N SER A 756 17.40 35.48 -30.84
CA SER A 756 18.18 36.65 -30.42
C SER A 756 19.20 37.06 -31.49
N GLY A 757 19.46 38.37 -31.63
CA GLY A 757 20.46 38.90 -32.56
C GLY A 757 20.97 40.26 -32.12
N SER A 758 22.28 40.37 -31.90
CA SER A 758 23.00 41.60 -31.51
C SER A 758 22.93 42.68 -32.61
N PRO A 759 23.24 43.95 -32.31
CA PRO A 759 24.61 44.42 -32.53
C PRO A 759 25.09 45.41 -31.41
N PRO A 760 25.97 46.42 -31.61
CA PRO A 760 27.30 46.32 -31.00
C PRO A 760 27.75 47.60 -30.26
N GLU A 761 29.06 47.78 -30.15
CA GLU A 761 29.75 48.85 -29.42
C GLU A 761 29.49 50.26 -29.95
N LEU A 762 29.28 51.18 -29.00
CA LEU A 762 29.79 52.55 -28.91
C LEU A 762 30.25 53.26 -30.19
N HIS A 763 29.73 54.48 -30.37
CA HIS A 763 30.62 55.63 -30.45
C HIS A 763 30.07 56.87 -29.73
#